data_AF-A0A7X7NCP3-F1
#
_entry.id   AF-A0A7X7NCP3-F1
#
_cell.length_a   1.000
_cell.length_b   1.000
_cell.length_c   1.000
_cell.angle_alpha   90.00
_cell.angle_beta   90.00
_cell.angle_gamma   90.00
#
_symmetry.space_group_name_H-M   'P 1'
#
loop_
_entity.id
_entity.type
_entity.pdbx_description
1 polymer ?
#
loop_
_entity_poly.entity_id
_entity_poly.type
_entity_poly.pdbx_seq_one_letter_code
_entity_poly.pdbx_strand_id
1 'polypeptide(L)'
;MKNFLYVMTFIVLTMFFSLSIEAFEIELELDPDNKDALPSSVFKAVNDAYDMNIKGIEALERNEYETALDYFNEALRILPDYDDAKNNRGVVFYRKGTISEAQKIWNELASENPEYSTASYNLGLVLLNEKQPDAASRLFERAVKFNSRFTEALVRLGLINLQTGKKEKGLEYLKKAYKVEPDNQDAWSFLAHGLIVAGDTAEAVAILKKKEDKAEALRILGGIESARKNYEKAADLFNRAVSRGADPSLLVDLASAQLERGKCKEAQNSLNGYFSKPVQHSADAFLLAGIAAKECGDIKAAQKYFEEGSGKYQGDPILKYNLGQIYFHQKKYEQAEDTWTGLSDTVQDPSLLYLRALNARRRGDLNSAQGIISRAIEMDERAEFRDLLGVIYHLKKEDHKAQVEFRKALKIDPQLRSAQLNLALLSRNGEDLGAAAKEIQEQLSKCSGDSCVDLSFQLSIIYYHQKEISKAAQVLSAIKDEDKDERIYRHLAIYYRENQEYDKAISALETAAKRLVLEPQTEYELAETCLMGGYHKKAVEHYLTLIPKWRQNPWRLYYQLGYSYLELNDLDKAGEFFQKSIKSKNDNVGARGLLAFVLNRKGNVGEARKLWEKNLKDDPSNPSLWINMGLSLEKDGRYEEALEHYKKAIVLKKDDKELQINIGNAYAGMERYTDAVGAYSLALSSGKRELASYNIFLLARKKKDRDRASKMLEILEKEFSASLFTTRAQAEMSLWNGDTAKALSKLEGIKDRDESDWLSLASIYAAKGNKSKTEECLKMVTDEKAWQKEINAIKAQMAFRLGNYEDALKLLRQTGDTTFTSRYNIALAAFNAGQFQEALNIVERLITTSSGQDNADCCRLAGNAAFALKQWKAARTFYFQLSNVDARSPVVQYNLAVASYNLGEMKDAWKYYQRAREMDGSIYNKDIENRHSQENRQADSVLVLDSTDIWYNKAVELQNSGAAGDAEALYQKIIKKDPSYNLAWNNLGAIYGSRGDIDNAEKSYMKAIEKRHDIPETYANLITLYIELEEFGKARQWLIKGLGHNPESELLEGFRDKIAEREQVVKQQKNAE
;
A
#
# COMPACT_ATOMS: atom_id res chain seq x y z
N MET A 1 -23.31 25.25 -50.66
CA MET A 1 -23.83 26.21 -51.67
C MET A 1 -24.93 27.13 -51.13
N LYS A 2 -26.07 26.62 -50.57
CA LYS A 2 -27.12 27.48 -49.98
C LYS A 2 -26.64 28.34 -48.80
N ASN A 3 -25.90 27.78 -47.83
CA ASN A 3 -25.31 28.57 -46.74
C ASN A 3 -24.25 29.57 -47.22
N PHE A 4 -23.43 29.20 -48.21
CA PHE A 4 -22.43 30.09 -48.81
C PHE A 4 -23.09 31.29 -49.52
N LEU A 5 -24.16 31.04 -50.30
CA LEU A 5 -24.97 32.11 -50.87
C LEU A 5 -25.61 32.97 -49.77
N TYR A 6 -26.12 32.37 -48.69
CA TYR A 6 -26.76 33.09 -47.59
C TYR A 6 -25.77 34.00 -46.83
N VAL A 7 -24.59 33.49 -46.50
CA VAL A 7 -23.50 34.24 -45.86
C VAL A 7 -22.99 35.36 -46.76
N MET A 8 -22.79 35.09 -48.05
CA MET A 8 -22.40 36.14 -49.01
C MET A 8 -23.49 37.20 -49.18
N THR A 9 -24.76 36.80 -49.19
CA THR A 9 -25.90 37.74 -49.24
C THR A 9 -25.96 38.58 -47.96
N PHE A 10 -25.66 37.99 -46.80
CA PHE A 10 -25.60 38.67 -45.50
C PHE A 10 -24.41 39.63 -45.38
N ILE A 11 -23.24 39.28 -45.90
CA ILE A 11 -22.06 40.16 -45.95
C ILE A 11 -22.35 41.37 -46.85
N VAL A 12 -22.93 41.14 -48.03
CA VAL A 12 -23.38 42.22 -48.91
C VAL A 12 -24.44 43.10 -48.22
N LEU A 13 -25.36 42.51 -47.44
CA LEU A 13 -26.36 43.24 -46.66
C LEU A 13 -25.79 44.03 -45.47
N THR A 14 -24.69 43.60 -44.86
CA THR A 14 -24.08 44.27 -43.71
C THR A 14 -23.17 45.42 -44.14
N MET A 15 -22.40 45.25 -45.22
CA MET A 15 -21.66 46.33 -45.87
C MET A 15 -22.58 47.41 -46.46
N PHE A 16 -23.83 47.06 -46.76
CA PHE A 16 -24.86 47.98 -47.24
C PHE A 16 -25.26 49.07 -46.21
N PHE A 17 -25.12 48.79 -44.91
CA PHE A 17 -25.56 49.67 -43.82
C PHE A 17 -24.41 50.20 -42.94
N SER A 18 -23.15 49.90 -43.26
CA SER A 18 -22.00 50.21 -42.41
C SER A 18 -20.94 51.03 -43.13
N LEU A 19 -21.27 52.27 -43.52
CA LEU A 19 -20.28 53.21 -44.03
C LEU A 19 -20.56 54.64 -43.53
N SER A 20 -19.52 55.30 -43.06
CA SER A 20 -19.46 56.75 -42.86
C SER A 20 -19.30 57.46 -44.21
N ILE A 21 -19.96 58.61 -44.40
CA ILE A 21 -19.74 59.46 -45.60
C ILE A 21 -18.30 59.96 -45.60
N GLU A 22 -17.52 59.47 -46.57
CA GLU A 22 -16.17 59.97 -46.86
C GLU A 22 -16.26 61.28 -47.67
N ALA A 23 -15.35 62.21 -47.39
CA ALA A 23 -15.17 63.40 -48.23
C ALA A 23 -14.58 62.92 -49.56
N PHE A 24 -15.18 63.33 -50.68
CA PHE A 24 -14.63 63.03 -51.99
C PHE A 24 -13.62 64.11 -52.36
N GLU A 25 -12.36 63.73 -52.52
CA GLU A 25 -11.47 64.42 -53.46
C GLU A 25 -11.89 64.00 -54.86
N ILE A 26 -12.44 64.93 -55.63
CA ILE A 26 -12.44 64.82 -57.08
C ILE A 26 -11.45 65.89 -57.55
N GLU A 27 -10.42 65.47 -58.27
CA GLU A 27 -9.52 66.37 -58.99
C GLU A 27 -10.37 67.33 -59.83
N LEU A 28 -10.31 68.63 -59.52
CA LEU A 28 -10.75 69.64 -60.47
C LEU A 28 -9.88 69.51 -61.72
N GLU A 29 -10.50 69.16 -62.85
CA GLU A 29 -9.97 69.48 -64.19
C GLU A 29 -10.03 71.01 -64.40
N LEU A 30 -9.32 71.77 -63.58
CA LEU A 30 -8.89 73.10 -63.93
C LEU A 30 -7.38 73.05 -63.91
N ASP A 31 -6.79 72.91 -65.10
CA ASP A 31 -5.36 73.11 -65.29
C ASP A 31 -5.00 74.51 -64.75
N PRO A 32 -4.36 74.59 -63.57
CA PRO A 32 -4.00 75.87 -63.00
C PRO A 32 -2.89 76.53 -63.84
N ASP A 33 -2.34 75.88 -64.86
CA ASP A 33 -1.37 76.49 -65.77
C ASP A 33 -2.00 77.06 -67.05
N ASN A 34 -3.32 76.92 -67.26
CA ASN A 34 -4.01 77.50 -68.41
C ASN A 34 -4.25 79.01 -68.24
N LYS A 35 -3.18 79.79 -68.43
CA LYS A 35 -3.15 81.26 -68.32
C LYS A 35 -4.01 82.00 -69.35
N ASP A 36 -4.54 81.33 -70.36
CA ASP A 36 -5.20 81.96 -71.51
C ASP A 36 -6.74 82.06 -71.37
N ALA A 37 -7.34 81.54 -70.29
CA ALA A 37 -8.79 81.47 -70.14
C ALA A 37 -9.44 82.57 -69.27
N LEU A 38 -8.68 83.29 -68.43
CA LEU A 38 -9.27 84.22 -67.43
C LEU A 38 -8.37 85.46 -67.19
N PRO A 39 -8.93 86.63 -66.87
CA PRO A 39 -8.15 87.79 -66.42
C PRO A 39 -7.29 87.43 -65.19
N SER A 40 -6.05 87.95 -65.08
CA SER A 40 -5.09 87.55 -64.02
C SER A 40 -5.62 87.67 -62.57
N SER A 41 -6.56 88.59 -62.32
CA SER A 41 -7.23 88.75 -61.03
C SER A 41 -8.23 87.64 -60.72
N VAL A 42 -8.91 87.10 -61.74
CA VAL A 42 -9.86 86.00 -61.59
C VAL A 42 -9.11 84.69 -61.41
N PHE A 43 -8.04 84.48 -62.19
CA PHE A 43 -7.15 83.32 -62.03
C PHE A 43 -6.52 83.25 -60.62
N LYS A 44 -6.05 84.38 -60.08
CA LYS A 44 -5.56 84.44 -58.70
C LYS A 44 -6.64 84.09 -57.68
N ALA A 45 -7.86 84.64 -57.83
CA ALA A 45 -8.97 84.35 -56.92
C ALA A 45 -9.39 82.86 -56.96
N VAL A 46 -9.36 82.22 -58.14
CA VAL A 46 -9.65 80.79 -58.28
C VAL A 46 -8.59 79.94 -57.57
N ASN A 47 -7.30 80.24 -57.73
CA ASN A 47 -6.23 79.53 -57.02
C ASN A 47 -6.28 79.76 -55.51
N ASP A 48 -6.53 81.00 -55.06
CA ASP A 48 -6.65 81.31 -53.63
C ASP A 48 -7.85 80.55 -53.01
N ALA A 49 -8.99 80.44 -53.72
CA ALA A 49 -10.14 79.66 -53.27
C ALA A 49 -9.85 78.15 -53.26
N TYR A 50 -9.15 77.63 -54.26
CA TYR A 50 -8.71 76.24 -54.35
C TYR A 50 -7.78 75.88 -53.17
N ASP A 51 -6.77 76.70 -52.89
CA ASP A 51 -5.85 76.51 -51.77
C ASP A 51 -6.59 76.46 -50.42
N MET A 52 -7.62 77.30 -50.25
CA MET A 52 -8.46 77.26 -49.04
C MET A 52 -9.30 75.99 -48.97
N ASN A 53 -9.85 75.51 -50.10
CA ASN A 53 -10.57 74.24 -50.14
C ASN A 53 -9.68 73.05 -49.78
N ILE A 54 -8.44 72.99 -50.29
CA ILE A 54 -7.47 71.94 -49.94
C ILE A 54 -7.14 71.97 -48.44
N LYS A 55 -6.85 73.15 -47.87
CA LYS A 55 -6.63 73.29 -46.42
C LYS A 55 -7.84 72.86 -45.59
N GLY A 56 -9.05 73.13 -46.09
CA GLY A 56 -10.30 72.67 -45.49
C GLY A 56 -10.43 71.15 -45.49
N ILE A 57 -10.05 70.48 -46.59
CA ILE A 57 -10.03 69.01 -46.69
C ILE A 57 -9.02 68.43 -45.70
N GLU A 58 -7.78 68.95 -45.65
CA GLU A 58 -6.77 68.50 -44.70
C GLU A 58 -7.22 68.63 -43.24
N ALA A 59 -7.88 69.74 -42.89
CA ALA A 59 -8.45 69.94 -41.57
C ALA A 59 -9.61 68.96 -41.28
N LEU A 60 -10.45 68.68 -42.29
CA LEU A 60 -11.55 67.73 -42.18
C LEU A 60 -11.05 66.28 -41.97
N GLU A 61 -9.94 65.89 -42.60
CA GLU A 61 -9.30 64.59 -42.40
C GLU A 61 -8.72 64.44 -40.99
N ARG A 62 -8.22 65.53 -40.40
CA ARG A 62 -7.77 65.59 -38.99
C ARG A 62 -8.94 65.67 -38.00
N ASN A 63 -10.18 65.66 -38.46
CA ASN A 63 -11.42 65.87 -37.69
C ASN A 63 -11.51 67.26 -37.00
N GLU A 64 -10.79 68.25 -37.52
CA GLU A 64 -10.81 69.64 -37.03
C GLU A 64 -11.97 70.40 -37.68
N TYR A 65 -13.20 70.06 -37.29
CA TYR A 65 -14.40 70.50 -38.01
C TYR A 65 -14.61 72.02 -38.08
N GLU A 66 -14.31 72.77 -37.01
CA GLU A 66 -14.46 74.23 -37.03
C GLU A 66 -13.42 74.88 -37.95
N THR A 67 -12.16 74.42 -37.88
CA THR A 67 -11.08 74.86 -38.77
C THR A 67 -11.41 74.57 -40.23
N ALA A 68 -11.97 73.38 -40.53
CA ALA A 68 -12.42 73.03 -41.87
C ALA A 68 -13.54 73.94 -42.37
N LEU A 69 -14.52 74.26 -41.52
CA LEU A 69 -15.59 75.20 -41.86
C LEU A 69 -15.05 76.61 -42.14
N ASP A 70 -14.08 77.10 -41.36
CA ASP A 70 -13.45 78.40 -41.58
C ASP A 70 -12.78 78.46 -42.95
N TYR A 71 -12.01 77.43 -43.32
CA TYR A 71 -11.37 77.34 -44.63
C TYR A 71 -12.38 77.23 -45.79
N PHE A 72 -13.43 76.40 -45.66
CA PHE A 72 -14.46 76.32 -46.70
C PHE A 72 -15.27 77.60 -46.82
N ASN A 73 -15.56 78.29 -45.71
CA ASN A 73 -16.24 79.59 -45.75
C ASN A 73 -15.36 80.67 -46.39
N GLU A 74 -14.05 80.64 -46.16
CA GLU A 74 -13.11 81.54 -46.81
C GLU A 74 -13.00 81.26 -48.31
N ALA A 75 -12.95 79.97 -48.71
CA ALA A 75 -13.00 79.57 -50.12
C ALA A 75 -14.27 80.09 -50.81
N LEU A 76 -15.43 79.99 -50.14
CA LEU A 76 -16.72 80.50 -50.63
C LEU A 76 -16.84 82.02 -50.58
N ARG A 77 -16.07 82.70 -49.73
CA ARG A 77 -15.97 84.17 -49.72
C ARG A 77 -15.22 84.68 -50.94
N ILE A 78 -14.16 83.97 -51.34
CA ILE A 78 -13.32 84.29 -52.50
C ILE A 78 -14.05 83.91 -53.80
N LEU A 79 -14.70 82.74 -53.83
CA LEU A 79 -15.45 82.22 -54.97
C LEU A 79 -16.83 81.68 -54.52
N PRO A 80 -17.90 82.51 -54.54
CA PRO A 80 -19.23 82.12 -54.04
C PRO A 80 -19.87 80.93 -54.76
N ASP A 81 -19.55 80.71 -56.03
CA ASP A 81 -20.08 79.62 -56.86
C ASP A 81 -19.14 78.40 -56.88
N TYR A 82 -18.32 78.21 -55.84
CA TYR A 82 -17.42 77.07 -55.74
C TYR A 82 -18.15 75.83 -55.18
N ASP A 83 -18.71 75.03 -56.08
CA ASP A 83 -19.55 73.87 -55.72
C ASP A 83 -18.83 72.82 -54.84
N ASP A 84 -17.52 72.59 -55.04
CA ASP A 84 -16.76 71.64 -54.21
C ASP A 84 -16.59 72.13 -52.77
N ALA A 85 -16.30 73.42 -52.56
CA ALA A 85 -16.23 74.00 -51.23
C ALA A 85 -17.61 74.01 -50.53
N LYS A 86 -18.70 74.27 -51.28
CA LYS A 86 -20.08 74.12 -50.77
C LYS A 86 -20.36 72.67 -50.37
N ASN A 87 -19.98 71.70 -51.21
CA ASN A 87 -20.19 70.27 -50.97
C ASN A 87 -19.40 69.78 -49.75
N ASN A 88 -18.12 70.14 -49.65
CA ASN A 88 -17.24 69.78 -48.55
C ASN A 88 -17.72 70.37 -47.22
N ARG A 89 -18.23 71.61 -47.24
CA ARG A 89 -18.94 72.19 -46.08
C ARG A 89 -20.13 71.34 -45.63
N GLY A 90 -20.91 70.81 -46.58
CA GLY A 90 -21.97 69.83 -46.30
C GLY A 90 -21.45 68.54 -45.65
N VAL A 91 -20.30 68.02 -46.12
CA VAL A 91 -19.65 66.84 -45.51
C VAL A 91 -19.23 67.11 -44.06
N VAL A 92 -18.73 68.32 -43.75
CA VAL A 92 -18.40 68.70 -42.36
C VAL A 92 -19.64 68.62 -41.46
N PHE A 93 -20.76 69.22 -41.87
CA PHE A 93 -22.00 69.16 -41.10
C PHE A 93 -22.53 67.74 -40.94
N TYR A 94 -22.35 66.88 -41.94
CA TYR A 94 -22.71 65.47 -41.82
C TYR A 94 -21.84 64.74 -40.79
N ARG A 95 -20.50 64.90 -40.84
CA ARG A 95 -19.56 64.28 -39.89
C ARG A 95 -19.71 64.81 -38.46
N LYS A 96 -20.13 66.07 -38.28
CA LYS A 96 -20.52 66.64 -36.97
C LYS A 96 -21.82 66.08 -36.41
N GLY A 97 -22.60 65.34 -37.21
CA GLY A 97 -23.91 64.79 -36.82
C GLY A 97 -25.10 65.72 -37.04
N THR A 98 -24.89 66.92 -37.60
CA THR A 98 -25.93 67.89 -37.98
C THR A 98 -26.47 67.59 -39.39
N ILE A 99 -27.12 66.44 -39.54
CA ILE A 99 -27.55 65.88 -40.83
C ILE A 99 -28.51 66.81 -41.59
N SER A 100 -29.38 67.56 -40.88
CA SER A 100 -30.34 68.48 -41.50
C SER A 100 -29.66 69.61 -42.28
N GLU A 101 -28.55 70.15 -41.76
CA GLU A 101 -27.79 71.22 -42.42
C GLU A 101 -27.02 70.68 -43.63
N ALA A 102 -26.46 69.47 -43.53
CA ALA A 102 -25.83 68.80 -44.67
C ALA A 102 -26.82 68.52 -45.81
N GLN A 103 -28.00 67.99 -45.47
CA GLN A 103 -29.09 67.78 -46.44
C GLN A 103 -29.53 69.08 -47.09
N LYS A 104 -29.65 70.18 -46.32
CA LYS A 104 -30.01 71.49 -46.86
C LYS A 104 -29.00 71.96 -47.91
N ILE A 105 -27.70 71.94 -47.57
CA ILE A 105 -26.62 72.34 -48.46
C ILE A 105 -26.61 71.50 -49.75
N TRP A 106 -26.73 70.17 -49.64
CA TRP A 106 -26.72 69.32 -50.82
C TRP A 106 -28.00 69.40 -51.65
N ASN A 107 -29.15 69.69 -51.05
CA ASN A 107 -30.39 69.97 -51.78
C ASN A 107 -30.30 71.29 -52.55
N GLU A 108 -29.74 72.33 -51.93
CA GLU A 108 -29.47 73.62 -52.56
C GLU A 108 -28.52 73.41 -53.76
N LEU A 109 -27.38 72.74 -53.56
CA LEU A 109 -26.43 72.40 -54.63
C LEU A 109 -27.07 71.60 -55.77
N ALA A 110 -27.83 70.55 -55.45
CA ALA A 110 -28.50 69.73 -56.47
C ALA A 110 -29.62 70.49 -57.22
N SER A 111 -30.09 71.61 -56.67
CA SER A 111 -31.09 72.48 -57.31
C SER A 111 -30.44 73.60 -58.15
N GLU A 112 -29.35 74.19 -57.66
CA GLU A 112 -28.58 75.25 -58.34
C GLU A 112 -27.78 74.68 -59.52
N ASN A 113 -27.11 73.54 -59.32
CA ASN A 113 -26.33 72.85 -60.33
C ASN A 113 -26.75 71.37 -60.43
N PRO A 114 -27.75 71.04 -61.27
CA PRO A 114 -28.17 69.66 -61.49
C PRO A 114 -27.09 68.71 -62.03
N GLU A 115 -26.04 69.23 -62.68
CA GLU A 115 -24.94 68.46 -63.26
C GLU A 115 -23.89 68.04 -62.22
N TYR A 116 -23.86 68.73 -61.07
CA TYR A 116 -22.99 68.41 -59.94
C TYR A 116 -23.44 67.10 -59.25
N SER A 117 -22.96 66.00 -59.81
CA SER A 117 -23.43 64.65 -59.50
C SER A 117 -23.16 64.23 -58.05
N THR A 118 -22.12 64.79 -57.43
CA THR A 118 -21.69 64.53 -56.04
C THR A 118 -22.76 64.94 -55.02
N ALA A 119 -23.50 66.03 -55.24
CA ALA A 119 -24.58 66.44 -54.33
C ALA A 119 -25.74 65.42 -54.32
N SER A 120 -26.13 64.93 -55.50
CA SER A 120 -27.15 63.87 -55.61
C SER A 120 -26.67 62.55 -54.98
N TYR A 121 -25.39 62.21 -55.15
CA TYR A 121 -24.79 61.04 -54.52
C TYR A 121 -24.76 61.13 -52.99
N ASN A 122 -24.32 62.27 -52.42
CA ASN A 122 -24.29 62.47 -50.97
C ASN A 122 -25.69 62.44 -50.35
N LEU A 123 -26.69 63.06 -50.97
CA LEU A 123 -28.10 62.93 -50.55
C LEU A 123 -28.58 61.47 -50.63
N GLY A 124 -28.16 60.73 -51.66
CA GLY A 124 -28.45 59.31 -51.80
C GLY A 124 -27.88 58.48 -50.64
N LEU A 125 -26.64 58.76 -50.21
CA LEU A 125 -26.03 58.11 -49.05
C LEU A 125 -26.78 58.42 -47.74
N VAL A 126 -27.23 59.66 -47.55
CA VAL A 126 -28.03 60.02 -46.37
C VAL A 126 -29.34 59.23 -46.33
N LEU A 127 -30.08 59.18 -47.45
CA LEU A 127 -31.33 58.43 -47.53
C LEU A 127 -31.11 56.92 -47.35
N LEU A 128 -29.98 56.40 -47.83
CA LEU A 128 -29.60 55.00 -47.62
C LEU A 128 -29.38 54.70 -46.13
N ASN A 129 -28.71 55.61 -45.41
CA ASN A 129 -28.51 55.52 -43.95
C ASN A 129 -29.83 55.63 -43.17
N GLU A 130 -30.79 56.41 -43.68
CA GLU A 130 -32.17 56.48 -43.17
C GLU A 130 -33.04 55.27 -43.56
N LYS A 131 -32.46 54.24 -44.18
CA LYS A 131 -33.14 53.00 -44.63
C LYS A 131 -34.21 53.25 -45.70
N GLN A 132 -33.99 54.22 -46.59
CA GLN A 132 -34.86 54.54 -47.73
C GLN A 132 -34.18 54.20 -49.08
N PRO A 133 -33.97 52.91 -49.40
CA PRO A 133 -33.18 52.48 -50.57
C PRO A 133 -33.80 52.87 -51.92
N ASP A 134 -35.13 52.90 -52.05
CA ASP A 134 -35.79 53.30 -53.30
C ASP A 134 -35.60 54.80 -53.59
N ALA A 135 -35.60 55.63 -52.56
CA ALA A 135 -35.36 57.06 -52.69
C ALA A 135 -33.87 57.35 -52.96
N ALA A 136 -32.97 56.64 -52.28
CA ALA A 136 -31.53 56.67 -52.56
C ALA A 136 -31.22 56.24 -54.00
N SER A 137 -31.85 55.16 -54.50
CA SER A 137 -31.67 54.68 -55.87
C SER A 137 -32.00 55.75 -56.91
N ARG A 138 -33.06 56.54 -56.72
CA ARG A 138 -33.41 57.64 -57.64
C ARG A 138 -32.34 58.73 -57.68
N LEU A 139 -31.75 59.04 -56.53
CA LEU A 139 -30.69 60.03 -56.42
C LEU A 139 -29.37 59.54 -57.02
N PHE A 140 -29.02 58.27 -56.84
CA PHE A 140 -27.88 57.66 -57.52
C PHE A 140 -28.09 57.55 -59.03
N GLU A 141 -29.30 57.20 -59.50
CA GLU A 141 -29.63 57.24 -60.93
C GLU A 141 -29.49 58.65 -61.51
N ARG A 142 -29.89 59.68 -60.75
CA ARG A 142 -29.67 61.08 -61.11
C ARG A 142 -28.18 61.41 -61.19
N ALA A 143 -27.38 61.00 -60.21
CA ALA A 143 -25.93 61.21 -60.22
C ALA A 143 -25.28 60.53 -61.45
N VAL A 144 -25.66 59.30 -61.77
CA VAL A 144 -25.15 58.57 -62.94
C VAL A 144 -25.66 59.16 -64.27
N LYS A 145 -26.84 59.79 -64.28
CA LYS A 145 -27.37 60.45 -65.48
C LYS A 145 -26.49 61.62 -65.92
N PHE A 146 -25.99 62.41 -64.97
CA PHE A 146 -25.17 63.59 -65.24
C PHE A 146 -23.68 63.25 -65.29
N ASN A 147 -23.22 62.27 -64.51
CA ASN A 147 -21.89 61.67 -64.65
C ASN A 147 -21.99 60.16 -64.88
N SER A 148 -21.99 59.74 -66.14
CA SER A 148 -22.09 58.32 -66.51
C SER A 148 -20.88 57.48 -66.12
N ARG A 149 -19.78 58.12 -65.70
CA ARG A 149 -18.54 57.49 -65.22
C ARG A 149 -18.42 57.53 -63.69
N PHE A 150 -19.48 57.87 -62.95
CA PHE A 150 -19.45 57.93 -61.49
C PHE A 150 -19.48 56.51 -60.90
N THR A 151 -18.29 55.93 -60.68
CA THR A 151 -18.09 54.54 -60.28
C THR A 151 -18.79 54.19 -58.97
N GLU A 152 -18.70 55.06 -57.96
CA GLU A 152 -19.28 54.84 -56.63
C GLU A 152 -20.81 54.82 -56.70
N ALA A 153 -21.43 55.75 -57.44
CA ALA A 153 -22.87 55.76 -57.66
C ALA A 153 -23.35 54.51 -58.41
N LEU A 154 -22.59 54.05 -59.42
CA LEU A 154 -22.87 52.80 -60.14
C LEU A 154 -22.77 51.56 -59.23
N VAL A 155 -21.75 51.50 -58.36
CA VAL A 155 -21.62 50.42 -57.36
C VAL A 155 -22.82 50.42 -56.41
N ARG A 156 -23.21 51.57 -55.86
CA ARG A 156 -24.36 51.68 -54.94
C ARG A 156 -25.67 51.26 -55.62
N LEU A 157 -25.91 51.66 -56.87
CA LEU A 157 -27.04 51.17 -57.66
C LEU A 157 -27.01 49.66 -57.87
N GLY A 158 -25.84 49.12 -58.15
CA GLY A 158 -25.60 47.68 -58.26
C GLY A 158 -26.05 46.93 -57.01
N LEU A 159 -25.56 47.36 -55.83
CA LEU A 159 -25.87 46.75 -54.53
C LEU A 159 -27.36 46.87 -54.17
N ILE A 160 -27.98 48.04 -54.36
CA ILE A 160 -29.42 48.25 -54.08
C ILE A 160 -30.28 47.32 -54.94
N ASN A 161 -29.94 47.17 -56.22
CA ASN A 161 -30.68 46.29 -57.12
C ASN A 161 -30.47 44.80 -56.78
N LEU A 162 -29.26 44.39 -56.38
CA LEU A 162 -29.02 43.03 -55.89
C LEU A 162 -29.82 42.72 -54.62
N GLN A 163 -29.88 43.65 -53.66
CA GLN A 163 -30.65 43.47 -52.41
C GLN A 163 -32.16 43.44 -52.64
N THR A 164 -32.68 44.30 -53.52
CA THR A 164 -34.11 44.33 -53.85
C THR A 164 -34.54 43.20 -54.80
N GLY A 165 -33.65 42.23 -55.06
CA GLY A 165 -33.92 41.04 -55.86
C GLY A 165 -33.85 41.24 -57.39
N LYS A 166 -33.51 42.45 -57.85
CA LYS A 166 -33.36 42.81 -59.28
C LYS A 166 -31.94 42.46 -59.78
N LYS A 167 -31.63 41.17 -59.80
CA LYS A 167 -30.26 40.67 -60.01
C LYS A 167 -29.63 41.12 -61.32
N GLU A 168 -30.38 41.11 -62.41
CA GLU A 168 -29.91 41.44 -63.75
C GLU A 168 -29.51 42.92 -63.84
N LYS A 169 -30.35 43.82 -63.30
CA LYS A 169 -30.06 45.26 -63.23
C LYS A 169 -28.88 45.56 -62.31
N GLY A 170 -28.79 44.86 -61.18
CA GLY A 170 -27.66 45.01 -60.26
C GLY A 170 -26.32 44.65 -60.92
N LEU A 171 -26.29 43.53 -61.64
CA LEU A 171 -25.12 43.13 -62.43
C LEU A 171 -24.81 44.09 -63.56
N GLU A 172 -25.81 44.65 -64.23
CA GLU A 172 -25.61 45.64 -65.29
C GLU A 172 -24.87 46.87 -64.76
N TYR A 173 -25.30 47.43 -63.63
CA TYR A 173 -24.63 48.58 -63.00
C TYR A 173 -23.22 48.24 -62.51
N LEU A 174 -23.01 47.06 -61.92
CA LEU A 174 -21.67 46.61 -61.49
C LEU A 174 -20.72 46.36 -62.66
N LYS A 175 -21.22 45.79 -63.78
CA LYS A 175 -20.43 45.64 -65.02
C LYS A 175 -20.08 47.00 -65.62
N LYS A 176 -20.98 47.98 -65.55
CA LYS A 176 -20.68 49.37 -65.94
C LYS A 176 -19.60 49.98 -65.03
N ALA A 177 -19.74 49.87 -63.71
CA ALA A 177 -18.73 50.35 -62.75
C ALA A 177 -17.35 49.75 -63.03
N TYR A 178 -17.26 48.42 -63.19
CA TYR A 178 -16.01 47.72 -63.50
C TYR A 178 -15.42 48.10 -64.86
N LYS A 179 -16.25 48.43 -65.85
CA LYS A 179 -15.78 48.89 -67.17
C LYS A 179 -15.20 50.31 -67.10
N VAL A 180 -15.75 51.17 -66.25
CA VAL A 180 -15.28 52.55 -66.07
C VAL A 180 -13.96 52.59 -65.31
N GLU A 181 -13.88 51.89 -64.17
CA GLU A 181 -12.68 51.76 -63.36
C GLU A 181 -12.40 50.29 -63.02
N PRO A 182 -11.64 49.57 -63.88
CA PRO A 182 -11.33 48.16 -63.65
C PRO A 182 -10.43 47.88 -62.44
N ASP A 183 -9.75 48.90 -61.91
CA ASP A 183 -8.85 48.79 -60.75
C ASP A 183 -9.51 49.18 -59.43
N ASN A 184 -10.69 49.80 -59.46
CA ASN A 184 -11.46 50.15 -58.27
C ASN A 184 -11.91 48.88 -57.51
N GLN A 185 -11.50 48.75 -56.24
CA GLN A 185 -11.74 47.56 -55.42
C GLN A 185 -13.22 47.22 -55.27
N ASP A 186 -14.03 48.22 -54.99
CA ASP A 186 -15.48 48.05 -54.84
C ASP A 186 -16.10 47.57 -56.15
N ALA A 187 -15.72 48.16 -57.28
CA ALA A 187 -16.26 47.81 -58.58
C ALA A 187 -16.02 46.33 -58.95
N TRP A 188 -14.78 45.83 -58.86
CA TRP A 188 -14.50 44.44 -59.22
C TRP A 188 -14.93 43.44 -58.15
N SER A 189 -14.81 43.78 -56.85
CA SER A 189 -15.17 42.85 -55.77
C SER A 189 -16.69 42.67 -55.68
N PHE A 190 -17.48 43.74 -55.73
CA PHE A 190 -18.93 43.64 -55.71
C PHE A 190 -19.49 43.02 -56.99
N LEU A 191 -18.87 43.25 -58.15
CA LEU A 191 -19.21 42.52 -59.37
C LEU A 191 -18.99 41.01 -59.20
N ALA A 192 -17.84 40.59 -58.66
CA ALA A 192 -17.57 39.19 -58.40
C ALA A 192 -18.59 38.56 -57.43
N HIS A 193 -18.94 39.26 -56.34
CA HIS A 193 -19.99 38.84 -55.41
C HIS A 193 -21.36 38.73 -56.09
N GLY A 194 -21.74 39.72 -56.89
CA GLY A 194 -22.99 39.71 -57.66
C GLY A 194 -23.06 38.53 -58.62
N LEU A 195 -21.97 38.23 -59.32
CA LEU A 195 -21.87 37.09 -60.25
C LEU A 195 -22.00 35.75 -59.52
N ILE A 196 -21.38 35.60 -58.34
CA ILE A 196 -21.53 34.43 -57.48
C ILE A 196 -23.00 34.23 -57.06
N VAL A 197 -23.68 35.30 -56.64
CA VAL A 197 -25.10 35.28 -56.23
C VAL A 197 -26.04 34.99 -57.40
N ALA A 198 -25.67 35.38 -58.62
CA ALA A 198 -26.37 35.06 -59.86
C ALA A 198 -26.07 33.65 -60.39
N GLY A 199 -25.05 32.96 -59.83
CA GLY A 199 -24.65 31.61 -60.20
C GLY A 199 -23.54 31.52 -61.27
N ASP A 200 -23.08 32.65 -61.81
CA ASP A 200 -21.97 32.70 -62.78
C ASP A 200 -20.61 32.78 -62.07
N THR A 201 -20.24 31.67 -61.42
CA THR A 201 -18.96 31.57 -60.72
C THR A 201 -17.75 31.53 -61.67
N ALA A 202 -17.96 31.26 -62.97
CA ALA A 202 -16.88 31.20 -63.94
C ALA A 202 -16.40 32.60 -64.32
N GLU A 203 -17.32 33.52 -64.62
CA GLU A 203 -17.00 34.92 -64.91
C GLU A 203 -16.40 35.60 -63.67
N ALA A 204 -16.93 35.34 -62.47
CA ALA A 204 -16.39 35.85 -61.21
C ALA A 204 -14.92 35.44 -61.00
N VAL A 205 -14.59 34.15 -61.18
CA VAL A 205 -13.21 33.66 -61.06
C VAL A 205 -12.29 34.29 -62.10
N ALA A 206 -12.76 34.50 -63.34
CA ALA A 206 -11.96 35.13 -64.39
C ALA A 206 -11.58 36.58 -64.05
N ILE A 207 -12.47 37.33 -63.42
CA ILE A 207 -12.20 38.70 -62.94
C ILE A 207 -11.21 38.66 -61.77
N LEU A 208 -11.48 37.83 -60.76
CA LEU A 208 -10.67 37.75 -59.54
C LEU A 208 -9.24 37.26 -59.80
N LYS A 209 -9.05 36.34 -60.76
CA LYS A 209 -7.71 35.87 -61.17
C LYS A 209 -6.81 36.98 -61.71
N LYS A 210 -7.38 38.03 -62.30
CA LYS A 210 -6.62 39.19 -62.77
C LYS A 210 -6.19 40.12 -61.64
N LYS A 211 -6.68 39.90 -60.41
CA LYS A 211 -6.46 40.73 -59.22
C LYS A 211 -5.81 39.95 -58.07
N GLU A 212 -5.12 38.83 -58.35
CA GLU A 212 -4.50 37.98 -57.32
C GLU A 212 -3.38 38.66 -56.51
N ASP A 213 -2.95 39.86 -56.93
CA ASP A 213 -2.08 40.74 -56.14
C ASP A 213 -2.81 41.35 -54.93
N LYS A 214 -4.14 41.42 -54.96
CA LYS A 214 -5.00 41.98 -53.90
C LYS A 214 -5.45 40.90 -52.91
N ALA A 215 -5.34 41.20 -51.62
CA ALA A 215 -5.75 40.30 -50.54
C ALA A 215 -7.24 39.90 -50.63
N GLU A 216 -8.11 40.87 -50.96
CA GLU A 216 -9.56 40.67 -51.07
C GLU A 216 -9.94 39.73 -52.23
N ALA A 217 -9.22 39.77 -53.35
CA ALA A 217 -9.48 38.86 -54.47
C ALA A 217 -9.14 37.40 -54.10
N LEU A 218 -8.01 37.20 -53.42
CA LEU A 218 -7.59 35.90 -52.91
C LEU A 218 -8.56 35.34 -51.86
N ARG A 219 -9.10 36.21 -50.99
CA ARG A 219 -10.14 35.85 -50.02
C ARG A 219 -11.37 35.29 -50.70
N ILE A 220 -11.91 35.99 -51.70
CA ILE A 220 -13.12 35.56 -52.43
C ILE A 220 -12.84 34.26 -53.19
N LEU A 221 -11.67 34.15 -53.86
CA LEU A 221 -11.26 32.91 -54.55
C LEU A 221 -11.16 31.72 -53.59
N GLY A 222 -10.57 31.92 -52.40
CA GLY A 222 -10.50 30.88 -51.37
C GLY A 222 -11.87 30.42 -50.90
N GLY A 223 -12.81 31.35 -50.71
CA GLY A 223 -14.20 31.05 -50.38
C GLY A 223 -14.92 30.21 -51.46
N ILE A 224 -14.69 30.52 -52.74
CA ILE A 224 -15.25 29.74 -53.87
C ILE A 224 -14.69 28.32 -53.86
N GLU A 225 -13.37 28.14 -53.67
CA GLU A 225 -12.75 26.81 -53.65
C GLU A 225 -13.17 26.00 -52.42
N SER A 226 -13.32 26.64 -51.25
CA SER A 226 -13.86 26.01 -50.05
C SER A 226 -15.30 25.51 -50.27
N ALA A 227 -16.15 26.32 -50.91
CA ALA A 227 -17.52 25.92 -51.28
C ALA A 227 -17.56 24.77 -52.31
N ARG A 228 -16.51 24.61 -53.12
CA ARG A 228 -16.30 23.48 -54.05
C ARG A 228 -15.66 22.27 -53.37
N LYS A 229 -15.41 22.31 -52.05
CA LYS A 229 -14.68 21.30 -51.26
C LYS A 229 -13.25 21.07 -51.72
N ASN A 230 -12.66 22.02 -52.44
CA ASN A 230 -11.27 22.00 -52.84
C ASN A 230 -10.42 22.67 -51.75
N TYR A 231 -10.39 22.04 -50.58
CA TYR A 231 -9.82 22.64 -49.37
C TYR A 231 -8.32 22.91 -49.47
N GLU A 232 -7.59 22.10 -50.25
CA GLU A 232 -6.16 22.30 -50.54
C GLU A 232 -5.91 23.68 -51.14
N LYS A 233 -6.64 23.98 -52.22
CA LYS A 233 -6.53 25.24 -52.93
C LYS A 233 -7.12 26.41 -52.15
N ALA A 234 -8.20 26.16 -51.41
CA ALA A 234 -8.80 27.17 -50.52
C ALA A 234 -7.80 27.63 -49.45
N ALA A 235 -7.11 26.70 -48.79
CA ALA A 235 -6.12 26.99 -47.77
C ALA A 235 -4.91 27.78 -48.33
N ASP A 236 -4.41 27.43 -49.52
CA ASP A 236 -3.35 28.21 -50.20
C ASP A 236 -3.79 29.65 -50.45
N LEU A 237 -4.98 29.84 -51.03
CA LEU A 237 -5.52 31.16 -51.35
C LEU A 237 -5.74 32.01 -50.09
N PHE A 238 -6.30 31.42 -49.04
CA PHE A 238 -6.48 32.11 -47.76
C PHE A 238 -5.14 32.48 -47.11
N ASN A 239 -4.15 31.59 -47.12
CA ASN A 239 -2.83 31.88 -46.57
C ASN A 239 -2.12 33.01 -47.34
N ARG A 240 -2.22 33.01 -48.67
CA ARG A 240 -1.73 34.09 -49.54
C ARG A 240 -2.46 35.42 -49.31
N ALA A 241 -3.74 35.38 -48.98
CA ALA A 241 -4.53 36.56 -48.63
C ALA A 241 -4.08 37.13 -47.27
N VAL A 242 -3.94 36.29 -46.24
CA VAL A 242 -3.43 36.70 -44.91
C VAL A 242 -2.04 37.31 -45.01
N SER A 243 -1.15 36.71 -45.80
CA SER A 243 0.21 37.24 -46.05
C SER A 243 0.23 38.61 -46.73
N ARG A 244 -0.88 39.03 -47.33
CA ARG A 244 -1.07 40.35 -47.97
C ARG A 244 -1.90 41.33 -47.12
N GLY A 245 -2.08 41.03 -45.83
CA GLY A 245 -2.79 41.92 -44.91
C GLY A 245 -4.31 41.78 -44.94
N ALA A 246 -4.86 40.63 -45.36
CA ALA A 246 -6.29 40.35 -45.18
C ALA A 246 -6.69 40.39 -43.69
N ASP A 247 -7.97 40.64 -43.45
CA ASP A 247 -8.55 40.73 -42.10
C ASP A 247 -8.26 39.45 -41.27
N PRO A 248 -7.89 39.58 -39.98
CA PRO A 248 -7.59 38.44 -39.12
C PRO A 248 -8.70 37.38 -39.03
N SER A 249 -9.98 37.74 -39.22
CA SER A 249 -11.10 36.78 -39.24
C SER A 249 -10.92 35.67 -40.27
N LEU A 250 -10.17 35.92 -41.35
CA LEU A 250 -9.87 34.93 -42.39
C LEU A 250 -9.06 33.74 -41.87
N LEU A 251 -8.36 33.88 -40.73
CA LEU A 251 -7.65 32.78 -40.09
C LEU A 251 -8.60 31.67 -39.60
N VAL A 252 -9.87 31.99 -39.31
CA VAL A 252 -10.89 31.01 -38.94
C VAL A 252 -11.29 30.17 -40.16
N ASP A 253 -11.52 30.81 -41.33
CA ASP A 253 -11.81 30.11 -42.58
C ASP A 253 -10.62 29.26 -43.07
N LEU A 254 -9.40 29.79 -42.92
CA LEU A 254 -8.17 29.05 -43.19
C LEU A 254 -8.06 27.81 -42.30
N ALA A 255 -8.30 27.95 -40.99
CA ALA A 255 -8.29 26.84 -40.05
C ALA A 255 -9.34 25.79 -40.38
N SER A 256 -10.53 26.22 -40.81
CA SER A 256 -11.61 25.34 -41.24
C SER A 256 -11.19 24.50 -42.46
N ALA A 257 -10.64 25.15 -43.49
CA ALA A 257 -10.11 24.46 -44.67
C ALA A 257 -8.94 23.52 -44.33
N GLN A 258 -8.11 23.86 -43.34
CA GLN A 258 -7.01 23.01 -42.86
C GLN A 258 -7.53 21.76 -42.12
N LEU A 259 -8.58 21.89 -41.30
CA LEU A 259 -9.20 20.75 -40.61
C LEU A 259 -9.86 19.77 -41.58
N GLU A 260 -10.58 20.26 -42.58
CA GLU A 260 -11.21 19.43 -43.61
C GLU A 260 -10.18 18.63 -44.45
N ARG A 261 -8.90 19.04 -44.44
CA ARG A 261 -7.77 18.31 -45.03
C ARG A 261 -7.07 17.35 -44.06
N GLY A 262 -7.54 17.25 -42.82
CA GLY A 262 -6.90 16.49 -41.73
C GLY A 262 -5.63 17.14 -41.18
N LYS A 263 -5.40 18.44 -41.40
CA LYS A 263 -4.21 19.19 -40.94
C LYS A 263 -4.49 19.94 -39.63
N CYS A 264 -4.86 19.22 -38.58
CA CYS A 264 -5.29 19.83 -37.31
C CYS A 264 -4.21 20.74 -36.67
N LYS A 265 -2.91 20.42 -36.79
CA LYS A 265 -1.82 21.25 -36.25
C LYS A 265 -1.70 22.61 -36.95
N GLU A 266 -1.88 22.62 -38.27
CA GLU A 266 -1.88 23.87 -39.05
C GLU A 266 -3.08 24.73 -38.66
N ALA A 267 -4.26 24.10 -38.51
CA ALA A 267 -5.47 24.77 -38.04
C ALA A 267 -5.30 25.39 -36.65
N GLN A 268 -4.70 24.66 -35.70
CA GLN A 268 -4.39 25.20 -34.37
C GLN A 268 -3.45 26.42 -34.44
N ASN A 269 -2.43 26.39 -35.30
CA ASN A 269 -1.54 27.53 -35.47
C ASN A 269 -2.27 28.77 -36.03
N SER A 270 -3.11 28.57 -37.05
CA SER A 270 -3.95 29.64 -37.62
C SER A 270 -4.89 30.24 -36.57
N LEU A 271 -5.54 29.40 -35.77
CA LEU A 271 -6.45 29.82 -34.69
C LEU A 271 -5.73 30.52 -33.53
N ASN A 272 -4.55 30.05 -33.13
CA ASN A 272 -3.71 30.74 -32.15
C ASN A 272 -3.32 32.14 -32.66
N GLY A 273 -3.01 32.25 -33.94
CA GLY A 273 -2.80 33.52 -34.62
C GLY A 273 -4.02 34.44 -34.52
N TYR A 274 -5.23 33.91 -34.73
CA TYR A 274 -6.49 34.65 -34.58
C TYR A 274 -6.73 35.13 -33.15
N PHE A 275 -6.61 34.24 -32.16
CA PHE A 275 -6.82 34.57 -30.75
C PHE A 275 -5.79 35.56 -30.18
N SER A 276 -4.61 35.68 -30.80
CA SER A 276 -3.59 36.67 -30.41
C SER A 276 -3.94 38.11 -30.80
N LYS A 277 -4.91 38.32 -31.70
CA LYS A 277 -5.30 39.65 -32.17
C LYS A 277 -6.37 40.26 -31.25
N PRO A 278 -6.35 41.59 -31.03
CA PRO A 278 -7.31 42.30 -30.18
C PRO A 278 -8.65 42.52 -30.92
N VAL A 279 -9.26 41.44 -31.42
CA VAL A 279 -10.56 41.43 -32.11
C VAL A 279 -11.58 40.68 -31.26
N GLN A 280 -12.87 40.97 -31.44
CA GLN A 280 -13.93 40.20 -30.80
C GLN A 280 -13.98 38.80 -31.41
N HIS A 281 -13.59 37.78 -30.64
CA HIS A 281 -13.55 36.39 -31.11
C HIS A 281 -14.94 35.77 -31.13
N SER A 282 -15.36 35.19 -32.26
CA SER A 282 -16.69 34.58 -32.44
C SER A 282 -16.86 33.23 -31.74
N ALA A 283 -18.11 32.81 -31.51
CA ALA A 283 -18.43 31.47 -31.00
C ALA A 283 -17.91 30.36 -31.93
N ASP A 284 -18.01 30.55 -33.25
CA ASP A 284 -17.50 29.62 -34.26
C ASP A 284 -15.98 29.43 -34.15
N ALA A 285 -15.22 30.47 -33.82
CA ALA A 285 -13.77 30.35 -33.63
C ALA A 285 -13.41 29.51 -32.39
N PHE A 286 -14.13 29.68 -31.27
CA PHE A 286 -13.97 28.84 -30.09
C PHE A 286 -14.36 27.39 -30.36
N LEU A 287 -15.46 27.18 -31.08
CA LEU A 287 -15.93 25.86 -31.49
C LEU A 287 -14.88 25.17 -32.36
N LEU A 288 -14.40 25.84 -33.39
CA LEU A 288 -13.42 25.31 -34.34
C LEU A 288 -12.08 25.01 -33.65
N ALA A 289 -11.63 25.86 -32.72
CA ALA A 289 -10.41 25.62 -31.96
C ALA A 289 -10.52 24.44 -30.99
N GLY A 290 -11.68 24.28 -30.35
CA GLY A 290 -11.96 23.10 -29.55
C GLY A 290 -11.99 21.82 -30.39
N ILE A 291 -12.60 21.85 -31.58
CA ILE A 291 -12.61 20.72 -32.53
C ILE A 291 -11.20 20.40 -33.03
N ALA A 292 -10.43 21.41 -33.45
CA ALA A 292 -9.06 21.25 -33.91
C ALA A 292 -8.16 20.60 -32.85
N ALA A 293 -8.29 21.07 -31.61
CA ALA A 293 -7.55 20.50 -30.49
C ALA A 293 -7.96 19.05 -30.21
N LYS A 294 -9.26 18.73 -30.29
CA LYS A 294 -9.77 17.36 -30.15
C LYS A 294 -9.22 16.42 -31.22
N GLU A 295 -9.25 16.81 -32.49
CA GLU A 295 -8.70 16.01 -33.60
C GLU A 295 -7.19 15.81 -33.50
N CYS A 296 -6.47 16.78 -32.95
CA CYS A 296 -5.05 16.68 -32.64
C CYS A 296 -4.74 15.87 -31.37
N GLY A 297 -5.75 15.36 -30.66
CA GLY A 297 -5.58 14.60 -29.41
C GLY A 297 -5.30 15.46 -28.17
N ASP A 298 -5.34 16.79 -28.28
CA ASP A 298 -5.17 17.72 -27.16
C ASP A 298 -6.50 18.03 -26.48
N ILE A 299 -6.98 17.08 -25.68
CA ILE A 299 -8.25 17.19 -24.96
C ILE A 299 -8.25 18.35 -23.94
N LYS A 300 -7.08 18.70 -23.38
CA LYS A 300 -6.98 19.80 -22.41
C LYS A 300 -7.17 21.16 -23.08
N ALA A 301 -6.53 21.37 -24.23
CA ALA A 301 -6.75 22.58 -25.01
C ALA A 301 -8.18 22.65 -25.53
N ALA A 302 -8.75 21.53 -25.97
CA ALA A 302 -10.15 21.46 -26.42
C ALA A 302 -11.12 21.88 -25.30
N GLN A 303 -10.93 21.36 -24.09
CA GLN A 303 -11.72 21.74 -22.92
C GLN A 303 -11.63 23.25 -22.66
N LYS A 304 -10.41 23.81 -22.64
CA LYS A 304 -10.18 25.24 -22.40
C LYS A 304 -10.95 26.10 -23.41
N TYR A 305 -10.86 25.80 -24.70
CA TYR A 305 -11.56 26.58 -25.73
C TYR A 305 -13.08 26.49 -25.61
N PHE A 306 -13.63 25.31 -25.29
CA PHE A 306 -15.07 25.17 -25.09
C PHE A 306 -15.56 25.82 -23.79
N GLU A 307 -14.78 25.82 -22.71
CA GLU A 307 -15.09 26.53 -21.45
C GLU A 307 -15.09 28.05 -21.66
N GLU A 308 -14.04 28.60 -22.28
CA GLU A 308 -13.94 30.02 -22.59
C GLU A 308 -15.05 30.47 -23.55
N GLY A 309 -15.30 29.68 -24.60
CA GLY A 309 -16.38 29.92 -25.54
C GLY A 309 -17.76 29.89 -24.87
N SER A 310 -18.05 28.85 -24.08
CA SER A 310 -19.34 28.71 -23.39
C SER A 310 -19.54 29.78 -22.32
N GLY A 311 -18.47 30.29 -21.70
CA GLY A 311 -18.52 31.39 -20.74
C GLY A 311 -18.89 32.71 -21.39
N LYS A 312 -18.36 33.00 -22.58
CA LYS A 312 -18.68 34.21 -23.37
C LYS A 312 -20.04 34.10 -24.08
N TYR A 313 -20.39 32.92 -24.56
CA TYR A 313 -21.58 32.66 -25.37
C TYR A 313 -22.50 31.65 -24.67
N GLN A 314 -23.07 32.05 -23.53
CA GLN A 314 -23.84 31.16 -22.66
C GLN A 314 -25.10 30.55 -23.31
N GLY A 315 -25.60 31.15 -24.38
CA GLY A 315 -26.74 30.65 -25.15
C GLY A 315 -26.38 29.68 -26.28
N ASP A 316 -25.09 29.46 -26.58
CA ASP A 316 -24.69 28.63 -27.72
C ASP A 316 -24.82 27.13 -27.41
N PRO A 317 -25.69 26.40 -28.14
CA PRO A 317 -25.93 25.01 -27.82
C PRO A 317 -24.82 24.06 -28.27
N ILE A 318 -24.06 24.42 -29.30
CA ILE A 318 -23.06 23.56 -29.91
C ILE A 318 -21.78 23.55 -29.05
N LEU A 319 -21.40 24.70 -28.50
CA LEU A 319 -20.30 24.82 -27.54
C LEU A 319 -20.56 23.98 -26.29
N LYS A 320 -21.75 24.09 -25.69
CA LYS A 320 -22.13 23.29 -24.52
C LYS A 320 -22.24 21.80 -24.84
N TYR A 321 -22.78 21.44 -26.01
CA TYR A 321 -22.84 20.05 -26.45
C TYR A 321 -21.44 19.41 -26.46
N ASN A 322 -20.45 20.07 -27.07
CA ASN A 322 -19.07 19.58 -27.14
C ASN A 322 -18.36 19.63 -25.78
N LEU A 323 -18.58 20.66 -24.97
CA LEU A 323 -18.02 20.75 -23.61
C LEU A 323 -18.52 19.60 -22.71
N GLY A 324 -19.83 19.34 -22.72
CA GLY A 324 -20.42 18.26 -21.95
C GLY A 324 -19.91 16.89 -22.40
N GLN A 325 -19.63 16.69 -23.70
CA GLN A 325 -18.98 15.47 -24.19
C GLN A 325 -17.58 15.31 -23.62
N ILE A 326 -16.78 16.37 -23.56
CA ILE A 326 -15.46 16.33 -22.92
C ILE A 326 -15.60 15.92 -21.46
N TYR A 327 -16.51 16.54 -20.70
CA TYR A 327 -16.74 16.18 -19.31
C TYR A 327 -17.22 14.72 -19.16
N PHE A 328 -18.09 14.26 -20.04
CA PHE A 328 -18.55 12.86 -20.07
C PHE A 328 -17.39 11.89 -20.31
N HIS A 329 -16.52 12.15 -21.30
CA HIS A 329 -15.34 11.33 -21.58
C HIS A 329 -14.31 11.38 -20.44
N GLN A 330 -14.19 12.53 -19.75
CA GLN A 330 -13.39 12.69 -18.54
C GLN A 330 -14.07 12.08 -17.29
N LYS A 331 -15.23 11.42 -17.44
CA LYS A 331 -16.01 10.78 -16.37
C LYS A 331 -16.49 11.76 -15.29
N LYS A 332 -16.61 13.04 -15.63
CA LYS A 332 -17.19 14.10 -14.79
C LYS A 332 -18.69 14.21 -15.05
N TYR A 333 -19.43 13.16 -14.71
CA TYR A 333 -20.82 12.96 -15.13
C TYR A 333 -21.81 14.04 -14.62
N GLU A 334 -21.60 14.55 -13.41
CA GLU A 334 -22.42 15.65 -12.87
C GLU A 334 -22.18 16.95 -13.66
N GLN A 335 -20.91 17.33 -13.86
CA GLN A 335 -20.56 18.51 -14.66
C GLN A 335 -21.02 18.40 -16.12
N ALA A 336 -20.96 17.20 -16.69
CA ALA A 336 -21.51 16.94 -18.02
C ALA A 336 -23.02 17.18 -18.06
N GLU A 337 -23.77 16.72 -17.05
CA GLU A 337 -25.21 16.97 -16.98
C GLU A 337 -25.52 18.46 -16.78
N ASP A 338 -24.82 19.12 -15.87
CA ASP A 338 -25.03 20.55 -15.60
C ASP A 338 -24.79 21.37 -16.88
N THR A 339 -23.76 21.00 -17.65
CA THR A 339 -23.47 21.62 -18.95
C THR A 339 -24.58 21.36 -19.97
N TRP A 340 -25.16 20.15 -19.98
CA TRP A 340 -26.23 19.76 -20.90
C TRP A 340 -27.64 20.17 -20.46
N THR A 341 -27.80 20.70 -19.25
CA THR A 341 -29.11 21.10 -18.72
C THR A 341 -29.70 22.26 -19.52
N GLY A 342 -30.98 22.15 -19.91
CA GLY A 342 -31.68 23.12 -20.76
C GLY A 342 -31.44 22.99 -22.28
N LEU A 343 -30.53 22.12 -22.72
CA LEU A 343 -30.24 21.92 -24.15
C LEU A 343 -31.23 20.98 -24.86
N SER A 344 -31.80 20.02 -24.15
CA SER A 344 -32.74 19.06 -24.75
C SER A 344 -34.01 19.72 -25.28
N ASP A 345 -34.41 20.84 -24.69
CA ASP A 345 -35.65 21.54 -25.05
C ASP A 345 -35.43 22.48 -26.24
N THR A 346 -34.18 22.79 -26.57
CA THR A 346 -33.79 23.73 -27.63
C THR A 346 -33.21 23.05 -28.87
N VAL A 347 -32.44 21.96 -28.73
CA VAL A 347 -31.71 21.31 -29.84
C VAL A 347 -32.49 20.15 -30.48
N GLN A 348 -33.41 19.51 -29.74
CA GLN A 348 -34.21 18.35 -30.18
C GLN A 348 -33.41 17.32 -31.02
N ASP A 349 -32.22 16.91 -30.54
CA ASP A 349 -31.38 15.89 -31.19
C ASP A 349 -31.43 14.56 -30.41
N PRO A 350 -31.90 13.45 -31.01
CA PRO A 350 -31.92 12.14 -30.36
C PRO A 350 -30.53 11.65 -29.94
N SER A 351 -29.45 12.09 -30.61
CA SER A 351 -28.07 11.71 -30.28
C SER A 351 -27.59 12.34 -28.96
N LEU A 352 -28.00 13.59 -28.68
CA LEU A 352 -27.78 14.22 -27.37
C LEU A 352 -28.56 13.51 -26.26
N LEU A 353 -29.82 13.13 -26.52
CA LEU A 353 -30.61 12.37 -25.55
C LEU A 353 -29.99 11.01 -25.25
N TYR A 354 -29.46 10.31 -26.25
CA TYR A 354 -28.70 9.08 -26.06
C TYR A 354 -27.48 9.27 -25.13
N LEU A 355 -26.66 10.29 -25.37
CA LEU A 355 -25.51 10.62 -24.53
C LEU A 355 -25.91 10.98 -23.08
N ARG A 356 -26.99 11.73 -22.90
CA ARG A 356 -27.54 12.04 -21.57
C ARG A 356 -28.10 10.81 -20.88
N ALA A 357 -28.77 9.89 -21.59
CA ALA A 357 -29.22 8.62 -21.01
C ALA A 357 -28.04 7.75 -20.55
N LEU A 358 -26.95 7.70 -21.34
CA LEU A 358 -25.71 7.07 -20.92
C LEU A 358 -25.13 7.73 -19.66
N ASN A 359 -25.14 9.06 -19.60
CA ASN A 359 -24.68 9.83 -18.44
C ASN A 359 -25.51 9.56 -17.18
N ALA A 360 -26.85 9.61 -17.28
CA ALA A 360 -27.75 9.29 -16.17
C ALA A 360 -27.57 7.84 -15.68
N ARG A 361 -27.39 6.88 -16.60
CA ARG A 361 -27.06 5.49 -16.24
C ARG A 361 -25.74 5.40 -15.48
N ARG A 362 -24.69 6.11 -15.90
CA ARG A 362 -23.38 6.14 -15.22
C ARG A 362 -23.45 6.77 -13.83
N ARG A 363 -24.39 7.69 -13.61
CA ARG A 363 -24.70 8.27 -12.29
C ARG A 363 -25.57 7.36 -11.42
N GLY A 364 -26.06 6.24 -11.94
CA GLY A 364 -26.96 5.32 -11.23
C GLY A 364 -28.43 5.74 -11.24
N ASP A 365 -28.79 6.81 -11.95
CA ASP A 365 -30.18 7.26 -12.10
C ASP A 365 -30.87 6.51 -13.25
N LEU A 366 -31.24 5.26 -12.96
CA LEU A 366 -31.82 4.35 -13.95
C LEU A 366 -33.22 4.79 -14.41
N ASN A 367 -33.98 5.51 -13.58
CA ASN A 367 -35.31 6.00 -13.94
C ASN A 367 -35.23 7.16 -14.92
N SER A 368 -34.35 8.15 -14.66
CA SER A 368 -34.11 9.23 -15.60
C SER A 368 -33.51 8.71 -16.90
N ALA A 369 -32.54 7.79 -16.82
CA ALA A 369 -31.96 7.15 -18.01
C ALA A 369 -33.03 6.47 -18.88
N GLN A 370 -33.95 5.72 -18.27
CA GLN A 370 -35.06 5.07 -18.97
C GLN A 370 -35.99 6.10 -19.63
N GLY A 371 -36.33 7.18 -18.94
CA GLY A 371 -37.19 8.25 -19.48
C GLY A 371 -36.55 8.96 -20.66
N ILE A 372 -35.28 9.33 -20.54
CA ILE A 372 -34.51 10.03 -21.59
C ILE A 372 -34.35 9.14 -22.82
N ILE A 373 -33.94 7.87 -22.65
CA ILE A 373 -33.73 6.97 -23.80
C ILE A 373 -35.04 6.62 -24.51
N SER A 374 -36.14 6.49 -23.77
CA SER A 374 -37.47 6.26 -24.38
C SER A 374 -37.87 7.42 -25.29
N ARG A 375 -37.64 8.66 -24.85
CA ARG A 375 -37.86 9.86 -25.69
C ARG A 375 -36.96 9.86 -26.93
N ALA A 376 -35.70 9.45 -26.81
CA ALA A 376 -34.80 9.36 -27.96
C ALA A 376 -35.31 8.34 -28.99
N ILE A 377 -35.81 7.19 -28.54
CA ILE A 377 -36.40 6.13 -29.38
C ILE A 377 -37.68 6.61 -30.06
N GLU A 378 -38.53 7.38 -29.36
CA GLU A 378 -39.74 7.97 -29.95
C GLU A 378 -39.42 8.97 -31.07
N MET A 379 -38.30 9.68 -30.97
CA MET A 379 -37.83 10.60 -31.99
C MET A 379 -37.17 9.89 -33.17
N ASP A 380 -36.33 8.90 -32.89
CA ASP A 380 -35.59 8.13 -33.89
C ASP A 380 -35.26 6.73 -33.36
N GLU A 381 -35.87 5.71 -33.97
CA GLU A 381 -35.72 4.32 -33.53
C GLU A 381 -34.44 3.70 -34.10
N ARG A 382 -33.36 3.74 -33.30
CA ARG A 382 -32.07 3.11 -33.61
C ARG A 382 -31.80 1.86 -32.78
N ALA A 383 -31.05 0.92 -33.35
CA ALA A 383 -30.74 -0.36 -32.69
C ALA A 383 -29.97 -0.15 -31.37
N GLU A 384 -29.03 0.79 -31.34
CA GLU A 384 -28.20 1.13 -30.18
C GLU A 384 -29.02 1.74 -29.03
N PHE A 385 -30.12 2.43 -29.36
CA PHE A 385 -30.99 3.02 -28.36
C PHE A 385 -31.84 1.95 -27.67
N ARG A 386 -32.37 1.01 -28.47
CA ARG A 386 -33.10 -0.18 -27.99
C ARG A 386 -32.20 -1.09 -27.15
N ASP A 387 -30.96 -1.30 -27.57
CA ASP A 387 -29.95 -2.05 -26.79
C ASP A 387 -29.67 -1.38 -25.44
N LEU A 388 -29.44 -0.06 -25.42
CA LEU A 388 -29.25 0.68 -24.16
C LEU A 388 -30.47 0.59 -23.24
N LEU A 389 -31.69 0.68 -23.77
CA LEU A 389 -32.91 0.49 -22.98
C LEU A 389 -33.01 -0.93 -22.41
N GLY A 390 -32.62 -1.95 -23.19
CA GLY A 390 -32.50 -3.33 -22.71
C GLY A 390 -31.52 -3.45 -21.54
N VAL A 391 -30.34 -2.83 -21.64
CA VAL A 391 -29.34 -2.79 -20.55
C VAL A 391 -29.91 -2.09 -19.31
N ILE A 392 -30.65 -0.99 -19.48
CA ILE A 392 -31.28 -0.28 -18.35
C ILE A 392 -32.33 -1.18 -17.67
N TYR A 393 -33.17 -1.88 -18.42
CA TYR A 393 -34.13 -2.83 -17.84
C TYR A 393 -33.44 -3.97 -17.08
N HIS A 394 -32.35 -4.52 -17.63
CA HIS A 394 -31.58 -5.56 -16.93
C HIS A 394 -31.00 -5.04 -15.60
N LEU A 395 -30.40 -3.83 -15.60
CA LEU A 395 -29.88 -3.20 -14.37
C LEU A 395 -30.99 -2.94 -13.33
N LYS A 396 -32.24 -2.72 -13.78
CA LYS A 396 -33.43 -2.62 -12.93
C LYS A 396 -34.00 -3.97 -12.48
N LYS A 397 -33.36 -5.08 -12.86
CA LYS A 397 -33.81 -6.47 -12.62
C LYS A 397 -35.12 -6.84 -13.33
N GLU A 398 -35.40 -6.21 -14.46
CA GLU A 398 -36.58 -6.44 -15.30
C GLU A 398 -36.20 -7.27 -16.55
N ASP A 399 -35.59 -8.44 -16.35
CA ASP A 399 -34.93 -9.23 -17.39
C ASP A 399 -35.83 -9.62 -18.57
N HIS A 400 -37.12 -9.87 -18.32
CA HIS A 400 -38.08 -10.14 -19.41
C HIS A 400 -38.22 -8.94 -20.36
N LYS A 401 -38.28 -7.71 -19.82
CA LYS A 401 -38.32 -6.50 -20.66
C LYS A 401 -36.99 -6.26 -21.36
N ALA A 402 -35.87 -6.55 -20.68
CA ALA A 402 -34.54 -6.47 -21.28
C ALA A 402 -34.42 -7.37 -22.52
N GLN A 403 -34.82 -8.64 -22.42
CA GLN A 403 -34.81 -9.58 -23.55
C GLN A 403 -35.67 -9.10 -24.73
N VAL A 404 -36.85 -8.52 -24.45
CA VAL A 404 -37.72 -7.96 -25.48
C VAL A 404 -37.02 -6.80 -26.21
N GLU A 405 -36.39 -5.89 -25.50
CA GLU A 405 -35.70 -4.75 -26.12
C GLU A 405 -34.44 -5.18 -26.89
N PHE A 406 -33.66 -6.15 -26.39
CA PHE A 406 -32.54 -6.72 -27.15
C PHE A 406 -33.00 -7.38 -28.45
N ARG A 407 -34.10 -8.14 -28.43
CA ARG A 407 -34.68 -8.72 -29.66
C ARG A 407 -35.17 -7.65 -30.63
N LYS A 408 -35.73 -6.53 -30.14
CA LYS A 408 -36.10 -5.39 -30.99
C LYS A 408 -34.87 -4.73 -31.60
N ALA A 409 -33.81 -4.53 -30.83
CA ALA A 409 -32.54 -4.01 -31.33
C ALA A 409 -31.99 -4.89 -32.46
N LEU A 410 -31.98 -6.21 -32.28
CA LEU A 410 -31.54 -7.19 -33.29
C LEU A 410 -32.47 -7.30 -34.50
N LYS A 411 -33.73 -6.86 -34.38
CA LYS A 411 -34.62 -6.76 -35.54
C LYS A 411 -34.25 -5.57 -36.43
N ILE A 412 -33.74 -4.48 -35.84
CA ILE A 412 -33.29 -3.28 -36.56
C ILE A 412 -31.89 -3.52 -37.15
N ASP A 413 -30.96 -3.99 -36.32
CA ASP A 413 -29.62 -4.40 -36.73
C ASP A 413 -29.31 -5.82 -36.24
N PRO A 414 -29.48 -6.84 -37.10
CA PRO A 414 -29.16 -8.23 -36.76
C PRO A 414 -27.69 -8.46 -36.40
N GLN A 415 -26.79 -7.57 -36.80
CA GLN A 415 -25.36 -7.66 -36.52
C GLN A 415 -24.94 -6.89 -35.26
N LEU A 416 -25.89 -6.30 -34.52
CA LEU A 416 -25.59 -5.55 -33.30
C LEU A 416 -25.12 -6.47 -32.18
N ARG A 417 -23.80 -6.62 -32.09
CA ARG A 417 -23.12 -7.59 -31.20
C ARG A 417 -23.45 -7.40 -29.73
N SER A 418 -23.56 -6.15 -29.27
CA SER A 418 -23.89 -5.87 -27.86
C SER A 418 -25.24 -6.46 -27.48
N ALA A 419 -26.25 -6.33 -28.34
CA ALA A 419 -27.58 -6.90 -28.12
C ALA A 419 -27.59 -8.43 -28.23
N GLN A 420 -26.83 -9.02 -29.15
CA GLN A 420 -26.67 -10.48 -29.27
C GLN A 420 -26.07 -11.07 -27.99
N LEU A 421 -24.97 -10.48 -27.50
CA LEU A 421 -24.29 -10.92 -26.28
C LEU A 421 -25.19 -10.73 -25.05
N ASN A 422 -25.80 -9.55 -24.88
CA ASN A 422 -26.69 -9.28 -23.75
C ASN A 422 -27.87 -10.27 -23.71
N LEU A 423 -28.43 -10.61 -24.87
CA LEU A 423 -29.52 -11.60 -24.98
C LEU A 423 -29.04 -13.02 -24.65
N ALA A 424 -27.89 -13.45 -25.16
CA ALA A 424 -27.32 -14.78 -24.88
C ALA A 424 -27.00 -14.97 -23.38
N LEU A 425 -26.43 -13.94 -22.74
CA LEU A 425 -26.14 -13.94 -21.31
C LEU A 425 -27.40 -14.05 -20.44
N LEU A 426 -28.52 -13.47 -20.90
CA LEU A 426 -29.81 -13.53 -20.20
C LEU A 426 -30.57 -14.84 -20.40
N SER A 427 -30.39 -15.53 -21.53
CA SER A 427 -31.09 -16.78 -21.84
C SER A 427 -30.61 -17.99 -21.03
N ARG A 428 -29.39 -17.95 -20.47
CA ARG A 428 -28.75 -19.04 -19.68
C ARG A 428 -28.81 -20.45 -20.32
N ASN A 429 -29.06 -20.56 -21.62
CA ASN A 429 -29.07 -21.82 -22.34
C ASN A 429 -27.67 -22.10 -22.89
N GLY A 430 -27.09 -23.25 -22.56
CA GLY A 430 -25.71 -23.60 -22.95
C GLY A 430 -25.52 -23.67 -24.47
N GLU A 431 -26.57 -24.06 -25.20
CA GLU A 431 -26.59 -24.12 -26.67
C GLU A 431 -26.49 -22.74 -27.32
N ASP A 432 -27.19 -21.74 -26.78
CA ASP A 432 -27.19 -20.37 -27.32
C ASP A 432 -25.82 -19.70 -27.13
N LEU A 433 -25.16 -19.93 -25.98
CA LEU A 433 -23.80 -19.47 -25.72
C LEU A 433 -22.78 -20.17 -26.64
N GLY A 434 -22.97 -21.47 -26.89
CA GLY A 434 -22.13 -22.25 -27.80
C GLY A 434 -22.22 -21.77 -29.25
N ALA A 435 -23.42 -21.47 -29.73
CA ALA A 435 -23.65 -20.91 -31.07
C ALA A 435 -22.99 -19.52 -31.22
N ALA A 436 -23.21 -18.63 -30.25
CA ALA A 436 -22.61 -17.29 -30.24
C ALA A 436 -21.07 -17.33 -30.19
N ALA A 437 -20.49 -18.23 -29.38
CA ALA A 437 -19.03 -18.42 -29.33
C ALA A 437 -18.47 -18.85 -30.70
N LYS A 438 -19.13 -19.80 -31.36
CA LYS A 438 -18.71 -20.31 -32.68
C LYS A 438 -18.76 -19.23 -33.75
N GLU A 439 -19.84 -18.43 -33.77
CA GLU A 439 -19.97 -17.30 -34.70
C GLU A 439 -18.86 -16.27 -34.50
N ILE A 440 -18.57 -15.90 -33.25
CA ILE A 440 -17.48 -14.95 -32.94
C ILE A 440 -16.11 -15.52 -33.33
N GLN A 441 -15.87 -16.83 -33.13
CA GLN A 441 -14.62 -17.48 -33.58
C GLN A 441 -14.46 -17.45 -35.11
N GLU A 442 -15.52 -17.73 -35.87
CA GLU A 442 -15.50 -17.66 -37.33
C GLU A 442 -15.22 -16.24 -37.82
N GLN A 443 -15.76 -15.23 -37.13
CA GLN A 443 -15.49 -13.82 -37.44
C GLN A 443 -14.05 -13.41 -37.08
N LEU A 444 -13.52 -13.85 -35.94
CA LEU A 444 -12.13 -13.62 -35.55
C LEU A 444 -11.15 -14.17 -36.58
N SER A 445 -11.47 -15.30 -37.23
CA SER A 445 -10.63 -15.87 -38.29
C SER A 445 -10.49 -14.99 -39.54
N LYS A 446 -11.40 -14.01 -39.74
CA LYS A 446 -11.44 -13.10 -40.88
C LYS A 446 -11.16 -11.65 -40.51
N CYS A 447 -10.80 -11.40 -39.25
CA CYS A 447 -10.72 -10.06 -38.70
C CYS A 447 -9.31 -9.44 -38.86
N SER A 448 -9.25 -8.12 -39.09
CA SER A 448 -8.02 -7.32 -39.03
C SER A 448 -8.29 -5.96 -38.35
N GLY A 449 -7.43 -5.55 -37.41
CA GLY A 449 -7.51 -4.24 -36.71
C GLY A 449 -8.31 -4.24 -35.40
N ASP A 450 -8.70 -3.05 -34.93
CA ASP A 450 -9.34 -2.83 -33.61
C ASP A 450 -10.62 -3.64 -33.37
N SER A 451 -11.35 -3.97 -34.45
CA SER A 451 -12.55 -4.80 -34.38
C SER A 451 -12.30 -6.21 -33.81
N CYS A 452 -11.05 -6.68 -33.82
CA CYS A 452 -10.68 -8.00 -33.32
C CYS A 452 -10.55 -8.02 -31.80
N VAL A 453 -10.15 -6.90 -31.20
CA VAL A 453 -9.99 -6.75 -29.74
C VAL A 453 -11.33 -6.90 -29.04
N ASP A 454 -12.36 -6.18 -29.52
CA ASP A 454 -13.70 -6.27 -28.97
C ASP A 454 -14.32 -7.66 -29.21
N LEU A 455 -14.05 -8.31 -30.35
CA LEU A 455 -14.49 -9.70 -30.60
C LEU A 455 -13.85 -10.69 -29.62
N SER A 456 -12.54 -10.58 -29.38
CA SER A 456 -11.84 -11.39 -28.39
C SER A 456 -12.37 -11.14 -26.98
N PHE A 457 -12.69 -9.90 -26.63
CA PHE A 457 -13.30 -9.57 -25.33
C PHE A 457 -14.69 -10.17 -25.15
N GLN A 458 -15.55 -10.11 -26.17
CA GLN A 458 -16.86 -10.75 -26.13
C GLN A 458 -16.76 -12.27 -26.03
N LEU A 459 -15.86 -12.89 -26.81
CA LEU A 459 -15.61 -14.32 -26.75
C LEU A 459 -15.13 -14.76 -25.36
N SER A 460 -14.26 -13.99 -24.71
CA SER A 460 -13.79 -14.32 -23.37
C SER A 460 -14.91 -14.30 -22.33
N ILE A 461 -15.84 -13.34 -22.44
CA ILE A 461 -17.02 -13.27 -21.56
C ILE A 461 -17.90 -14.51 -21.77
N ILE A 462 -18.11 -14.95 -23.00
CA ILE A 462 -18.89 -16.17 -23.28
C ILE A 462 -18.21 -17.40 -22.66
N TYR A 463 -16.90 -17.58 -22.87
CA TYR A 463 -16.16 -18.70 -22.26
C TYR A 463 -16.20 -18.67 -20.74
N TYR A 464 -16.10 -17.50 -20.13
CA TYR A 464 -16.24 -17.35 -18.69
C TYR A 464 -17.61 -17.83 -18.20
N HIS A 465 -18.70 -17.45 -18.87
CA HIS A 465 -20.05 -17.90 -18.52
C HIS A 465 -20.31 -19.38 -18.83
N GLN A 466 -19.57 -19.98 -19.76
CA GLN A 466 -19.52 -21.43 -19.99
C GLN A 466 -18.68 -22.18 -18.93
N LYS A 467 -18.11 -21.48 -17.95
CA LYS A 467 -17.17 -21.98 -16.95
C LYS A 467 -15.84 -22.48 -17.52
N GLU A 468 -15.49 -22.08 -18.74
CA GLU A 468 -14.21 -22.37 -19.38
C GLU A 468 -13.20 -21.24 -19.12
N ILE A 469 -12.89 -20.98 -17.83
CA ILE A 469 -12.11 -19.82 -17.37
C ILE A 469 -10.72 -19.76 -18.03
N SER A 470 -10.05 -20.91 -18.21
CA SER A 470 -8.73 -20.96 -18.84
C SER A 470 -8.77 -20.51 -20.32
N LYS A 471 -9.83 -20.85 -21.06
CA LYS A 471 -10.01 -20.38 -22.44
C LYS A 471 -10.34 -18.89 -22.47
N ALA A 472 -11.16 -18.40 -21.54
CA ALA A 472 -11.44 -16.97 -21.40
C ALA A 472 -10.16 -16.15 -21.18
N ALA A 473 -9.29 -16.61 -20.27
CA ALA A 473 -7.98 -16.01 -20.03
C ALA A 473 -7.07 -16.09 -21.27
N GLN A 474 -7.05 -17.24 -21.95
CA GLN A 474 -6.23 -17.44 -23.15
C GLN A 474 -6.59 -16.45 -24.27
N VAL A 475 -7.88 -16.27 -24.55
CA VAL A 475 -8.37 -15.34 -25.58
C VAL A 475 -7.91 -13.91 -25.29
N LEU A 476 -8.07 -13.42 -24.06
CA LEU A 476 -7.63 -12.07 -23.70
C LEU A 476 -6.11 -11.93 -23.66
N SER A 477 -5.39 -12.98 -23.25
CA SER A 477 -3.92 -12.94 -23.16
C SER A 477 -3.25 -12.83 -24.52
N ALA A 478 -3.88 -13.38 -25.57
CA ALA A 478 -3.38 -13.39 -26.94
C ALA A 478 -3.43 -12.02 -27.63
N ILE A 479 -4.22 -11.07 -27.10
CA ILE A 479 -4.25 -9.69 -27.57
C ILE A 479 -2.90 -9.04 -27.27
N LYS A 480 -2.36 -8.25 -28.20
CA LYS A 480 -1.08 -7.53 -27.96
C LYS A 480 -1.30 -6.47 -26.89
N ASP A 481 -0.28 -6.23 -26.05
CA ASP A 481 -0.41 -5.26 -24.95
C ASP A 481 -0.68 -3.82 -25.43
N GLU A 482 -0.27 -3.48 -26.66
CA GLU A 482 -0.58 -2.24 -27.38
C GLU A 482 -2.08 -1.99 -27.53
N ASP A 483 -2.82 -3.08 -27.73
CA ASP A 483 -4.24 -3.07 -28.08
C ASP A 483 -5.12 -3.35 -26.84
N LYS A 484 -4.52 -3.65 -25.67
CA LYS A 484 -5.24 -3.91 -24.42
C LYS A 484 -5.59 -2.61 -23.71
N ASP A 485 -6.89 -2.38 -23.53
CA ASP A 485 -7.41 -1.34 -22.64
C ASP A 485 -7.54 -1.83 -21.19
N GLU A 486 -7.91 -0.92 -20.29
CA GLU A 486 -8.11 -1.22 -18.87
C GLU A 486 -9.14 -2.33 -18.63
N ARG A 487 -10.20 -2.39 -19.47
CA ARG A 487 -11.26 -3.41 -19.33
C ARG A 487 -10.67 -4.80 -19.53
N ILE A 488 -9.82 -4.97 -20.53
CA ILE A 488 -9.19 -6.24 -20.86
C ILE A 488 -8.26 -6.69 -19.74
N TYR A 489 -7.35 -5.82 -19.29
CA TYR A 489 -6.44 -6.15 -18.20
C TYR A 489 -7.17 -6.54 -16.92
N ARG A 490 -8.25 -5.82 -16.60
CA ARG A 490 -9.08 -6.12 -15.43
C ARG A 490 -9.76 -7.48 -15.53
N HIS A 491 -10.36 -7.83 -16.67
CA HIS A 491 -11.00 -9.15 -16.85
C HIS A 491 -9.99 -10.28 -16.90
N LEU A 492 -8.84 -10.07 -17.53
CA LEU A 492 -7.73 -11.03 -17.53
C LEU A 492 -7.28 -11.34 -16.09
N ALA A 493 -7.16 -10.31 -15.25
CA ALA A 493 -6.82 -10.48 -13.84
C ALA A 493 -7.91 -11.22 -13.04
N ILE A 494 -9.19 -10.94 -13.30
CA ILE A 494 -10.31 -11.69 -12.69
C ILE A 494 -10.22 -13.18 -13.08
N TYR A 495 -9.99 -13.49 -14.35
CA TYR A 495 -9.91 -14.87 -14.83
C TYR A 495 -8.72 -15.61 -14.23
N TYR A 496 -7.54 -14.97 -14.19
CA TYR A 496 -6.37 -15.56 -13.52
C TYR A 496 -6.60 -15.76 -12.02
N ARG A 497 -7.23 -14.80 -11.34
CA ARG A 497 -7.55 -14.92 -9.91
C ARG A 497 -8.50 -16.08 -9.63
N GLU A 498 -9.54 -16.27 -10.44
CA GLU A 498 -10.46 -17.41 -10.28
C GLU A 498 -9.77 -18.75 -10.58
N ASN A 499 -8.78 -18.75 -11.48
CA ASN A 499 -7.93 -19.92 -11.72
C ASN A 499 -6.80 -20.09 -10.67
N GLN A 500 -6.80 -19.28 -9.61
CA GLN A 500 -5.77 -19.24 -8.54
C GLN A 500 -4.36 -18.89 -9.02
N GLU A 501 -4.23 -18.28 -10.21
CA GLU A 501 -2.98 -17.80 -10.80
C GLU A 501 -2.69 -16.34 -10.39
N TYR A 502 -2.52 -16.09 -9.09
CA TYR A 502 -2.39 -14.74 -8.54
C TYR A 502 -1.22 -13.94 -9.13
N ASP A 503 -0.09 -14.59 -9.44
CA ASP A 503 1.08 -13.91 -10.02
C ASP A 503 0.78 -13.31 -11.40
N LYS A 504 0.04 -14.07 -12.24
CA LYS A 504 -0.36 -13.58 -13.57
C LYS A 504 -1.39 -12.46 -13.46
N ALA A 505 -2.33 -12.58 -12.52
CA ALA A 505 -3.33 -11.53 -12.25
C ALA A 505 -2.67 -10.21 -11.81
N ILE A 506 -1.71 -10.28 -10.88
CA ILE A 506 -0.95 -9.13 -10.40
C ILE A 506 -0.12 -8.54 -11.54
N SER A 507 0.63 -9.37 -12.28
CA SER A 507 1.45 -8.91 -13.41
C SER A 507 0.62 -8.19 -14.47
N ALA A 508 -0.59 -8.66 -14.76
CA ALA A 508 -1.48 -8.03 -15.73
C ALA A 508 -1.92 -6.64 -15.27
N LEU A 509 -2.35 -6.50 -14.01
CA LEU A 509 -2.79 -5.22 -13.45
C LEU A 509 -1.63 -4.25 -13.23
N GLU A 510 -0.44 -4.73 -12.83
CA GLU A 510 0.78 -3.90 -12.76
C GLU A 510 1.19 -3.40 -14.15
N THR A 511 1.04 -4.23 -15.19
CA THR A 511 1.28 -3.82 -16.59
C THR A 511 0.29 -2.76 -17.03
N ALA A 512 -0.99 -2.92 -16.69
CA ALA A 512 -2.01 -1.92 -16.93
C ALA A 512 -1.67 -0.58 -16.24
N ALA A 513 -1.27 -0.62 -14.97
CA ALA A 513 -0.91 0.57 -14.18
C ALA A 513 0.31 1.34 -14.74
N LYS A 514 1.23 0.66 -15.43
CA LYS A 514 2.39 1.29 -16.08
C LYS A 514 2.04 1.99 -17.39
N ARG A 515 1.01 1.50 -18.09
CA ARG A 515 0.66 1.94 -19.46
C ARG A 515 -0.52 2.88 -19.48
N LEU A 516 -1.44 2.74 -18.54
CA LEU A 516 -2.76 3.35 -18.53
C LEU A 516 -2.97 4.11 -17.21
N VAL A 517 -3.77 5.17 -17.28
CA VAL A 517 -4.32 5.79 -16.07
C VAL A 517 -5.51 4.95 -15.61
N LEU A 518 -5.33 4.20 -14.52
CA LEU A 518 -6.34 3.29 -14.00
C LEU A 518 -7.42 4.00 -13.19
N GLU A 519 -8.62 3.45 -13.22
CA GLU A 519 -9.66 3.78 -12.25
C GLU A 519 -9.25 3.35 -10.84
N PRO A 520 -9.65 4.10 -9.79
CA PRO A 520 -9.44 3.70 -8.40
C PRO A 520 -9.94 2.27 -8.12
N GLN A 521 -11.03 1.84 -8.78
CA GLN A 521 -11.56 0.48 -8.64
C GLN A 521 -10.59 -0.59 -9.17
N THR A 522 -9.89 -0.33 -10.27
CA THR A 522 -8.91 -1.27 -10.84
C THR A 522 -7.64 -1.28 -10.00
N GLU A 523 -7.21 -0.12 -9.48
CA GLU A 523 -6.13 -0.05 -8.48
C GLU A 523 -6.49 -0.80 -7.19
N TYR A 524 -7.76 -0.75 -6.76
CA TYR A 524 -8.26 -1.56 -5.63
C TYR A 524 -8.17 -3.06 -5.92
N GLU A 525 -8.55 -3.48 -7.13
CA GLU A 525 -8.48 -4.88 -7.53
C GLU A 525 -7.04 -5.38 -7.60
N LEU A 526 -6.08 -4.55 -8.00
CA LEU A 526 -4.65 -4.87 -7.89
C LEU A 526 -4.25 -5.09 -6.43
N ALA A 527 -4.58 -4.16 -5.54
CA ALA A 527 -4.27 -4.28 -4.11
C ALA A 527 -4.93 -5.51 -3.47
N GLU A 528 -6.20 -5.78 -3.79
CA GLU A 528 -6.95 -6.96 -3.32
C GLU A 528 -6.35 -8.25 -3.87
N THR A 529 -5.91 -8.28 -5.13
CA THR A 529 -5.27 -9.46 -5.72
C THR A 529 -3.90 -9.72 -5.07
N CYS A 530 -3.11 -8.67 -4.80
CA CYS A 530 -1.88 -8.80 -4.01
C CYS A 530 -2.16 -9.39 -2.63
N LEU A 531 -3.22 -8.94 -1.95
CA LEU A 531 -3.60 -9.45 -0.65
C LEU A 531 -3.99 -10.92 -0.70
N MET A 532 -4.83 -11.32 -1.66
CA MET A 532 -5.26 -12.71 -1.84
C MET A 532 -4.10 -13.64 -2.23
N GLY A 533 -3.10 -13.13 -2.96
CA GLY A 533 -1.88 -13.86 -3.30
C GLY A 533 -0.85 -13.93 -2.17
N GLY A 534 -1.14 -13.39 -0.98
CA GLY A 534 -0.20 -13.38 0.16
C GLY A 534 0.92 -12.33 0.06
N TYR A 535 0.88 -11.45 -0.94
CA TYR A 535 1.85 -10.36 -1.13
C TYR A 535 1.50 -9.14 -0.25
N HIS A 536 1.44 -9.34 1.06
CA HIS A 536 0.94 -8.35 2.03
C HIS A 536 1.66 -6.99 1.94
N LYS A 537 2.98 -6.99 1.70
CA LYS A 537 3.75 -5.74 1.53
C LYS A 537 3.33 -4.95 0.29
N LYS A 538 3.18 -5.62 -0.86
CA LYS A 538 2.68 -4.98 -2.09
C LYS A 538 1.24 -4.47 -1.92
N ALA A 539 0.40 -5.26 -1.24
CA ALA A 539 -0.98 -4.85 -0.95
C ALA A 539 -1.01 -3.55 -0.13
N VAL A 540 -0.17 -3.44 0.91
CA VAL A 540 -0.02 -2.21 1.71
C VAL A 540 0.36 -1.01 0.83
N GLU A 541 1.38 -1.15 -0.02
CA GLU A 541 1.85 -0.08 -0.90
C GLU A 541 0.72 0.41 -1.82
N HIS A 542 0.02 -0.51 -2.49
CA HIS A 542 -1.09 -0.15 -3.37
C HIS A 542 -2.27 0.49 -2.61
N TYR A 543 -2.71 -0.09 -1.48
CA TYR A 543 -3.81 0.50 -0.69
C TYR A 543 -3.49 1.91 -0.19
N LEU A 544 -2.25 2.19 0.24
CA LEU A 544 -1.84 3.52 0.69
C LEU A 544 -1.87 4.55 -0.45
N THR A 545 -1.44 4.17 -1.66
CA THR A 545 -1.51 5.06 -2.84
C THR A 545 -2.95 5.32 -3.30
N LEU A 546 -3.86 4.39 -3.03
CA LEU A 546 -5.25 4.45 -3.45
C LEU A 546 -6.13 5.30 -2.53
N ILE A 547 -5.89 5.29 -1.21
CA ILE A 547 -6.71 6.00 -0.22
C ILE A 547 -7.01 7.46 -0.60
N PRO A 548 -6.03 8.29 -1.03
CA PRO A 548 -6.29 9.69 -1.41
C PRO A 548 -7.20 9.84 -2.64
N LYS A 549 -7.28 8.82 -3.50
CA LYS A 549 -8.08 8.82 -4.74
C LYS A 549 -9.49 8.25 -4.54
N TRP A 550 -9.75 7.60 -3.40
CA TRP A 550 -10.99 6.86 -3.15
C TRP A 550 -12.12 7.80 -2.72
N ARG A 551 -13.07 8.06 -3.63
CA ARG A 551 -14.18 9.01 -3.39
C ARG A 551 -15.31 8.47 -2.51
N GLN A 552 -15.42 7.15 -2.35
CA GLN A 552 -16.46 6.50 -1.55
C GLN A 552 -16.01 6.29 -0.09
N ASN A 553 -16.88 5.76 0.78
CA ASN A 553 -16.51 5.44 2.16
C ASN A 553 -15.34 4.42 2.19
N PRO A 554 -14.14 4.78 2.68
CA PRO A 554 -12.91 3.98 2.56
C PRO A 554 -12.79 2.87 3.62
N TRP A 555 -13.84 2.57 4.39
CA TRP A 555 -13.78 1.59 5.49
C TRP A 555 -13.19 0.24 5.07
N ARG A 556 -13.49 -0.22 3.84
CA ARG A 556 -12.99 -1.50 3.30
C ARG A 556 -11.50 -1.46 3.02
N LEU A 557 -10.97 -0.34 2.51
CA LEU A 557 -9.52 -0.15 2.30
C LEU A 557 -8.79 -0.16 3.64
N TYR A 558 -9.29 0.57 4.64
CA TYR A 558 -8.71 0.55 5.98
C TYR A 558 -8.76 -0.83 6.64
N TYR A 559 -9.85 -1.59 6.42
CA TYR A 559 -9.96 -2.96 6.91
C TYR A 559 -8.90 -3.88 6.28
N GLN A 560 -8.78 -3.87 4.95
CA GLN A 560 -7.80 -4.72 4.23
C GLN A 560 -6.35 -4.31 4.50
N LEU A 561 -6.11 -3.01 4.68
CA LEU A 561 -4.80 -2.49 5.07
C LEU A 561 -4.43 -2.91 6.50
N GLY A 562 -5.38 -2.82 7.44
CA GLY A 562 -5.20 -3.33 8.80
C GLY A 562 -4.92 -4.84 8.82
N TYR A 563 -5.63 -5.62 7.99
CA TYR A 563 -5.38 -7.04 7.82
C TYR A 563 -4.00 -7.33 7.23
N SER A 564 -3.58 -6.57 6.21
CA SER A 564 -2.25 -6.72 5.61
C SER A 564 -1.13 -6.44 6.61
N TYR A 565 -1.27 -5.41 7.46
CA TYR A 565 -0.31 -5.15 8.53
C TYR A 565 -0.33 -6.20 9.64
N LEU A 566 -1.49 -6.79 9.92
CA LEU A 566 -1.61 -7.90 10.88
C LEU A 566 -0.80 -9.12 10.41
N GLU A 567 -0.89 -9.49 9.14
CA GLU A 567 -0.11 -10.58 8.54
C GLU A 567 1.40 -10.26 8.50
N LEU A 568 1.77 -8.98 8.35
CA LEU A 568 3.15 -8.52 8.49
C LEU A 568 3.62 -8.42 9.96
N ASN A 569 2.77 -8.79 10.92
CA ASN A 569 3.01 -8.71 12.36
C ASN A 569 3.30 -7.28 12.89
N ASP A 570 2.92 -6.24 12.14
CA ASP A 570 2.96 -4.83 12.58
C ASP A 570 1.66 -4.51 13.32
N LEU A 571 1.61 -4.90 14.59
CA LEU A 571 0.41 -4.79 15.42
C LEU A 571 -0.03 -3.33 15.66
N ASP A 572 0.91 -2.38 15.63
CA ASP A 572 0.61 -0.96 15.84
C ASP A 572 -0.19 -0.40 14.66
N LYS A 573 0.32 -0.57 13.43
CA LYS A 573 -0.39 -0.11 12.23
C LYS A 573 -1.66 -0.90 11.98
N ALA A 574 -1.66 -2.20 12.24
CA ALA A 574 -2.87 -3.02 12.14
C ALA A 574 -3.98 -2.43 13.02
N GLY A 575 -3.68 -2.14 14.29
CA GLY A 575 -4.61 -1.52 15.22
C GLY A 575 -5.11 -0.15 14.76
N GLU A 576 -4.20 0.72 14.31
CA GLU A 576 -4.53 2.04 13.78
C GLU A 576 -5.54 1.96 12.62
N PHE A 577 -5.28 1.11 11.63
CA PHE A 577 -6.12 1.01 10.45
C PHE A 577 -7.45 0.31 10.72
N PHE A 578 -7.51 -0.67 11.62
CA PHE A 578 -8.80 -1.18 12.08
C PHE A 578 -9.62 -0.11 12.80
N GLN A 579 -8.99 0.75 13.61
CA GLN A 579 -9.68 1.86 14.26
C GLN A 579 -10.20 2.89 13.24
N LYS A 580 -9.41 3.22 12.21
CA LYS A 580 -9.86 4.07 11.09
C LYS A 580 -11.03 3.44 10.33
N SER A 581 -11.00 2.12 10.11
CA SER A 581 -12.10 1.37 9.48
C SER A 581 -13.39 1.50 10.28
N ILE A 582 -13.33 1.30 11.60
CA ILE A 582 -14.49 1.43 12.51
C ILE A 582 -14.98 2.88 12.56
N LYS A 583 -14.09 3.87 12.57
CA LYS A 583 -14.47 5.29 12.53
C LYS A 583 -15.20 5.67 11.24
N SER A 584 -14.81 5.04 10.12
CA SER A 584 -15.43 5.24 8.80
C SER A 584 -16.77 4.50 8.66
N LYS A 585 -16.90 3.35 9.32
CA LYS A 585 -18.12 2.53 9.38
C LYS A 585 -18.29 1.94 10.79
N ASN A 586 -19.14 2.59 11.60
CA ASN A 586 -19.30 2.29 13.04
C ASN A 586 -19.76 0.84 13.34
N ASP A 587 -20.50 0.23 12.42
CA ASP A 587 -21.03 -1.15 12.47
C ASP A 587 -20.11 -2.18 11.82
N ASN A 588 -18.83 -1.86 11.55
CA ASN A 588 -17.88 -2.84 11.04
C ASN A 588 -17.43 -3.83 12.15
N VAL A 589 -18.28 -4.83 12.40
CA VAL A 589 -18.08 -5.90 13.40
C VAL A 589 -16.76 -6.66 13.16
N GLY A 590 -16.41 -6.91 11.90
CA GLY A 590 -15.18 -7.59 11.50
C GLY A 590 -13.92 -6.81 11.89
N ALA A 591 -13.85 -5.51 11.55
CA ALA A 591 -12.74 -4.64 11.96
C ALA A 591 -12.63 -4.55 13.48
N ARG A 592 -13.77 -4.48 14.18
CA ARG A 592 -13.82 -4.43 15.65
C ARG A 592 -13.27 -5.70 16.29
N GLY A 593 -13.61 -6.86 15.74
CA GLY A 593 -13.09 -8.15 16.21
C GLY A 593 -11.59 -8.28 15.97
N LEU A 594 -11.09 -7.88 14.79
CA LEU A 594 -9.66 -7.90 14.50
C LEU A 594 -8.87 -6.88 15.34
N LEU A 595 -9.44 -5.71 15.62
CA LEU A 595 -8.84 -4.75 16.57
C LEU A 595 -8.75 -5.34 17.98
N ALA A 596 -9.80 -6.01 18.45
CA ALA A 596 -9.78 -6.69 19.74
C ALA A 596 -8.73 -7.82 19.78
N PHE A 597 -8.58 -8.56 18.69
CA PHE A 597 -7.52 -9.55 18.53
C PHE A 597 -6.12 -8.92 18.60
N VAL A 598 -5.88 -7.81 17.88
CA VAL A 598 -4.62 -7.05 17.94
C VAL A 598 -4.32 -6.58 19.37
N LEU A 599 -5.30 -6.02 20.06
CA LEU A 599 -5.15 -5.56 21.45
C LEU A 599 -4.79 -6.71 22.40
N ASN A 600 -5.40 -7.88 22.23
CA ASN A 600 -5.05 -9.09 22.98
C ASN A 600 -3.62 -9.55 22.71
N ARG A 601 -3.14 -9.50 21.46
CA ARG A 601 -1.74 -9.82 21.14
C ARG A 601 -0.78 -8.84 21.80
N LYS A 602 -1.15 -7.55 21.89
CA LYS A 602 -0.39 -6.51 22.60
C LYS A 602 -0.51 -6.57 24.13
N GLY A 603 -1.29 -7.50 24.69
CA GLY A 603 -1.53 -7.63 26.13
C GLY A 603 -2.52 -6.62 26.71
N ASN A 604 -3.17 -5.79 25.88
CA ASN A 604 -4.19 -4.85 26.33
C ASN A 604 -5.57 -5.51 26.39
N VAL A 605 -5.71 -6.47 27.30
CA VAL A 605 -6.89 -7.33 27.42
C VAL A 605 -8.14 -6.52 27.81
N GLY A 606 -8.00 -5.50 28.66
CA GLY A 606 -9.13 -4.68 29.11
C GLY A 606 -9.88 -3.99 27.98
N GLU A 607 -9.16 -3.35 27.05
CA GLU A 607 -9.76 -2.70 25.89
C GLU A 607 -10.29 -3.72 24.86
N ALA A 608 -9.58 -4.84 24.66
CA ALA A 608 -10.07 -5.92 23.80
C ALA A 608 -11.42 -6.46 24.26
N ARG A 609 -11.63 -6.65 25.58
CA ARG A 609 -12.91 -7.11 26.14
C ARG A 609 -14.05 -6.15 25.85
N LYS A 610 -13.86 -4.84 26.00
CA LYS A 610 -14.91 -3.84 25.66
C LYS A 610 -15.37 -3.96 24.21
N LEU A 611 -14.43 -4.23 23.29
CA LEU A 611 -14.72 -4.42 21.88
C LEU A 611 -15.47 -5.74 21.62
N TRP A 612 -15.06 -6.83 22.29
CA TRP A 612 -15.76 -8.11 22.23
C TRP A 612 -17.18 -8.04 22.81
N GLU A 613 -17.38 -7.37 23.95
CA GLU A 613 -18.71 -7.11 24.55
C GLU A 613 -19.62 -6.38 23.57
N LYS A 614 -19.09 -5.37 22.88
CA LYS A 614 -19.86 -4.65 21.86
C LYS A 614 -20.23 -5.55 20.69
N ASN A 615 -19.30 -6.38 20.19
CA ASN A 615 -19.59 -7.35 19.13
C ASN A 615 -20.63 -8.40 19.57
N LEU A 616 -20.54 -8.89 20.81
CA LEU A 616 -21.51 -9.84 21.37
C LEU A 616 -22.90 -9.24 21.55
N LYS A 617 -23.00 -7.93 21.82
CA LYS A 617 -24.28 -7.22 21.86
C LYS A 617 -24.91 -7.12 20.46
N ASP A 618 -24.09 -6.91 19.43
CA ASP A 618 -24.55 -6.78 18.05
C ASP A 618 -24.95 -8.15 17.47
N ASP A 619 -24.22 -9.23 17.80
CA ASP A 619 -24.45 -10.59 17.27
C ASP A 619 -24.26 -11.68 18.36
N PRO A 620 -25.23 -11.86 19.28
CA PRO A 620 -25.10 -12.80 20.39
C PRO A 620 -25.19 -14.27 19.97
N SER A 621 -25.68 -14.58 18.77
CA SER A 621 -25.82 -15.95 18.28
C SER A 621 -24.54 -16.49 17.61
N ASN A 622 -23.51 -15.66 17.43
CA ASN A 622 -22.26 -16.06 16.80
C ASN A 622 -21.28 -16.69 17.80
N PRO A 623 -21.03 -18.01 17.72
CA PRO A 623 -20.19 -18.71 18.70
C PRO A 623 -18.74 -18.21 18.69
N SER A 624 -18.22 -17.76 17.55
CA SER A 624 -16.82 -17.32 17.42
C SER A 624 -16.51 -16.11 18.30
N LEU A 625 -17.48 -15.22 18.50
CA LEU A 625 -17.33 -14.05 19.38
C LEU A 625 -17.22 -14.46 20.85
N TRP A 626 -18.03 -15.43 21.28
CA TRP A 626 -17.96 -16.00 22.62
C TRP A 626 -16.64 -16.73 22.86
N ILE A 627 -16.14 -17.47 21.87
CA ILE A 627 -14.84 -18.16 21.94
C ILE A 627 -13.71 -17.13 22.06
N ASN A 628 -13.69 -16.10 21.21
CA ASN A 628 -12.63 -15.09 21.24
C ASN A 628 -12.63 -14.25 22.53
N MET A 629 -13.81 -13.97 23.09
CA MET A 629 -13.93 -13.37 24.42
C MET A 629 -13.37 -14.30 25.51
N GLY A 630 -13.70 -15.59 25.46
CA GLY A 630 -13.16 -16.59 26.39
C GLY A 630 -11.63 -16.68 26.32
N LEU A 631 -11.06 -16.70 25.12
CA LEU A 631 -9.60 -16.71 24.90
C LEU A 631 -8.94 -15.45 25.46
N SER A 632 -9.61 -14.30 25.31
CA SER A 632 -9.18 -13.02 25.88
C SER A 632 -9.08 -13.10 27.42
N LEU A 633 -10.09 -13.67 28.07
CA LEU A 633 -10.17 -13.82 29.53
C LEU A 633 -9.22 -14.88 30.06
N GLU A 634 -9.06 -15.99 29.34
CA GLU A 634 -8.11 -17.06 29.65
C GLU A 634 -6.68 -16.50 29.68
N LYS A 635 -6.30 -15.67 28.70
CA LYS A 635 -4.98 -15.01 28.66
C LYS A 635 -4.77 -14.04 29.83
N ASP A 636 -5.84 -13.48 30.39
CA ASP A 636 -5.84 -12.60 31.57
C ASP A 636 -5.79 -13.39 32.90
N GLY A 637 -5.85 -14.73 32.84
CA GLY A 637 -5.95 -15.60 34.02
C GLY A 637 -7.35 -15.64 34.65
N ARG A 638 -8.37 -15.08 34.01
CA ARG A 638 -9.77 -15.06 34.48
C ARG A 638 -10.52 -16.29 33.97
N TYR A 639 -10.06 -17.46 34.43
CA TYR A 639 -10.47 -18.76 33.90
C TYR A 639 -11.96 -19.08 34.13
N GLU A 640 -12.53 -18.68 35.26
CA GLU A 640 -13.95 -18.88 35.56
C GLU A 640 -14.85 -18.17 34.55
N GLU A 641 -14.56 -16.90 34.25
CA GLU A 641 -15.33 -16.13 33.29
C GLU A 641 -15.11 -16.64 31.87
N ALA A 642 -13.86 -16.98 31.51
CA ALA A 642 -13.56 -17.62 30.23
C ALA A 642 -14.42 -18.87 30.02
N LEU A 643 -14.54 -19.71 31.06
CA LEU A 643 -15.36 -20.91 31.04
C LEU A 643 -16.85 -20.60 30.83
N GLU A 644 -17.40 -19.54 31.42
CA GLU A 644 -18.79 -19.13 31.15
C GLU A 644 -19.02 -18.77 29.68
N HIS A 645 -18.09 -18.03 29.07
CA HIS A 645 -18.16 -17.67 27.66
C HIS A 645 -18.01 -18.91 26.75
N TYR A 646 -17.09 -19.82 27.05
CA TYR A 646 -16.97 -21.10 26.32
C TYR A 646 -18.22 -21.96 26.45
N LYS A 647 -18.85 -22.01 27.63
CA LYS A 647 -20.13 -22.72 27.82
C LYS A 647 -21.27 -22.10 27.00
N LYS A 648 -21.29 -20.79 26.79
CA LYS A 648 -22.25 -20.16 25.87
C LYS A 648 -21.96 -20.51 24.42
N ALA A 649 -20.69 -20.48 24.01
CA ALA A 649 -20.28 -20.88 22.67
C ALA A 649 -20.66 -22.34 22.34
N ILE A 650 -20.49 -23.28 23.29
CA ILE A 650 -20.82 -24.68 23.06
C ILE A 650 -22.32 -24.94 22.98
N VAL A 651 -23.16 -24.13 23.65
CA VAL A 651 -24.62 -24.22 23.50
C VAL A 651 -25.05 -23.79 22.10
N LEU A 652 -24.40 -22.77 21.53
CA LEU A 652 -24.66 -22.27 20.17
C LEU A 652 -24.14 -23.23 19.09
N LYS A 653 -23.03 -23.92 19.36
CA LYS A 653 -22.42 -24.91 18.46
C LYS A 653 -22.19 -26.24 19.19
N LYS A 654 -23.28 -27.00 19.37
CA LYS A 654 -23.34 -28.21 20.22
C LYS A 654 -22.33 -29.29 19.86
N ASP A 655 -21.93 -29.39 18.59
CA ASP A 655 -21.00 -30.41 18.10
C ASP A 655 -19.56 -29.91 17.97
N ASP A 656 -19.22 -28.73 18.51
CA ASP A 656 -17.85 -28.22 18.49
C ASP A 656 -16.97 -28.89 19.56
N LYS A 657 -16.46 -30.07 19.20
CA LYS A 657 -15.52 -30.81 20.04
C LYS A 657 -14.15 -30.15 20.16
N GLU A 658 -13.79 -29.22 19.27
CA GLU A 658 -12.51 -28.51 19.35
C GLU A 658 -12.51 -27.47 20.48
N LEU A 659 -13.67 -26.86 20.75
CA LEU A 659 -13.85 -25.93 21.86
C LEU A 659 -13.58 -26.57 23.23
N GLN A 660 -13.69 -27.89 23.34
CA GLN A 660 -13.38 -28.63 24.56
C GLN A 660 -11.90 -28.51 24.96
N ILE A 661 -10.99 -28.21 24.01
CA ILE A 661 -9.61 -27.85 24.34
C ILE A 661 -9.58 -26.60 25.21
N ASN A 662 -10.26 -25.53 24.79
CA ASN A 662 -10.23 -24.27 25.52
C ASN A 662 -10.92 -24.39 26.89
N ILE A 663 -12.01 -25.17 26.97
CA ILE A 663 -12.66 -25.51 28.24
C ILE A 663 -11.70 -26.27 29.16
N GLY A 664 -10.98 -27.25 28.60
CA GLY A 664 -9.96 -28.00 29.34
C GLY A 664 -8.82 -27.12 29.83
N ASN A 665 -8.36 -26.16 29.02
CA ASN A 665 -7.34 -25.18 29.40
C ASN A 665 -7.82 -24.31 30.56
N ALA A 666 -9.06 -23.79 30.49
CA ALA A 666 -9.64 -23.01 31.58
C ALA A 666 -9.74 -23.82 32.88
N TYR A 667 -10.19 -25.09 32.83
CA TYR A 667 -10.19 -25.97 34.00
C TYR A 667 -8.77 -26.27 34.51
N ALA A 668 -7.80 -26.45 33.63
CA ALA A 668 -6.41 -26.67 34.01
C ALA A 668 -5.80 -25.44 34.69
N GLY A 669 -6.12 -24.23 34.21
CA GLY A 669 -5.74 -22.96 34.81
C GLY A 669 -6.33 -22.74 36.21
N MET A 670 -7.55 -23.23 36.45
CA MET A 670 -8.18 -23.30 37.79
C MET A 670 -7.67 -24.46 38.66
N GLU A 671 -6.67 -25.22 38.21
CA GLU A 671 -6.17 -26.44 38.85
C GLU A 671 -7.22 -27.56 39.05
N ARG A 672 -8.34 -27.50 38.33
CA ARG A 672 -9.41 -28.50 38.32
C ARG A 672 -9.08 -29.61 37.32
N TYR A 673 -8.01 -30.34 37.61
CA TYR A 673 -7.41 -31.27 36.66
C TYR A 673 -8.31 -32.43 36.22
N THR A 674 -9.21 -32.90 37.08
CA THR A 674 -10.18 -33.95 36.73
C THR A 674 -11.16 -33.49 35.66
N ASP A 675 -11.67 -32.26 35.80
CA ASP A 675 -12.58 -31.65 34.83
C ASP A 675 -11.85 -31.32 33.52
N ALA A 676 -10.60 -30.86 33.62
CA ALA A 676 -9.75 -30.61 32.47
C ALA A 676 -9.51 -31.88 31.64
N VAL A 677 -9.15 -33.00 32.29
CA VAL A 677 -9.00 -34.30 31.63
C VAL A 677 -10.33 -34.76 31.00
N GLY A 678 -11.46 -34.54 31.66
CA GLY A 678 -12.79 -34.81 31.10
C GLY A 678 -13.05 -34.04 29.80
N ALA A 679 -12.80 -32.73 29.80
CA ALA A 679 -12.96 -31.89 28.61
C ALA A 679 -12.01 -32.30 27.48
N TYR A 680 -10.71 -32.47 27.75
CA TYR A 680 -9.77 -32.95 26.74
C TYR A 680 -10.13 -34.33 26.20
N SER A 681 -10.69 -35.22 27.02
CA SER A 681 -11.13 -36.55 26.57
C SER A 681 -12.26 -36.45 25.53
N LEU A 682 -13.16 -35.45 25.65
CA LEU A 682 -14.16 -35.18 24.62
C LEU A 682 -13.52 -34.67 23.32
N ALA A 683 -12.46 -33.86 23.43
CA ALA A 683 -11.69 -33.34 22.30
C ALA A 683 -10.88 -34.40 21.54
N LEU A 684 -10.64 -35.60 22.12
CA LEU A 684 -9.94 -36.70 21.45
C LEU A 684 -10.65 -37.19 20.18
N SER A 685 -11.93 -36.89 19.99
CA SER A 685 -12.68 -37.22 18.78
C SER A 685 -12.89 -36.02 17.84
N SER A 686 -12.04 -35.00 17.96
CA SER A 686 -12.05 -33.77 17.13
C SER A 686 -10.83 -33.70 16.20
N GLY A 687 -10.78 -32.69 15.32
CA GLY A 687 -9.59 -32.36 14.53
C GLY A 687 -8.37 -31.99 15.37
N LYS A 688 -8.56 -31.61 16.65
CA LYS A 688 -7.49 -31.26 17.62
C LYS A 688 -7.07 -32.42 18.53
N ARG A 689 -7.25 -33.66 18.06
CA ARG A 689 -6.95 -34.88 18.83
C ARG A 689 -5.50 -34.92 19.35
N GLU A 690 -4.54 -34.53 18.53
CA GLU A 690 -3.13 -34.46 18.91
C GLU A 690 -2.90 -33.56 20.14
N LEU A 691 -3.42 -32.34 20.09
CA LEU A 691 -3.32 -31.37 21.17
C LEU A 691 -4.05 -31.86 22.44
N ALA A 692 -5.21 -32.50 22.27
CA ALA A 692 -5.92 -33.14 23.39
C ALA A 692 -5.08 -34.23 24.05
N SER A 693 -4.49 -35.14 23.26
CA SER A 693 -3.61 -36.21 23.77
C SER A 693 -2.40 -35.65 24.51
N TYR A 694 -1.76 -34.62 23.96
CA TYR A 694 -0.63 -33.96 24.61
C TYR A 694 -1.02 -33.26 25.91
N ASN A 695 -2.13 -32.52 25.94
CA ASN A 695 -2.59 -31.87 27.17
C ASN A 695 -2.98 -32.87 28.27
N ILE A 696 -3.60 -34.01 27.92
CA ILE A 696 -3.88 -35.08 28.88
C ILE A 696 -2.57 -35.71 29.37
N PHE A 697 -1.58 -35.91 28.50
CA PHE A 697 -0.26 -36.40 28.88
C PHE A 697 0.40 -35.49 29.93
N LEU A 698 0.45 -34.18 29.69
CA LEU A 698 1.03 -33.21 30.62
C LEU A 698 0.35 -33.24 32.00
N LEU A 699 -0.99 -33.30 32.02
CA LEU A 699 -1.75 -33.40 33.28
C LEU A 699 -1.53 -34.74 33.98
N ALA A 700 -1.48 -35.85 33.25
CA ALA A 700 -1.20 -37.17 33.79
C ALA A 700 0.20 -37.22 34.42
N ARG A 701 1.20 -36.63 33.76
CA ARG A 701 2.55 -36.47 34.32
C ARG A 701 2.54 -35.64 35.60
N LYS A 702 1.88 -34.48 35.60
CA LYS A 702 1.76 -33.62 36.80
C LYS A 702 1.11 -34.35 37.98
N LYS A 703 0.13 -35.23 37.69
CA LYS A 703 -0.56 -36.05 38.70
C LYS A 703 0.13 -37.38 39.02
N LYS A 704 1.29 -37.65 38.43
CA LYS A 704 2.02 -38.91 38.55
C LYS A 704 1.20 -40.15 38.13
N ASP A 705 0.23 -39.97 37.23
CA ASP A 705 -0.58 -41.05 36.65
C ASP A 705 0.14 -41.64 35.42
N ARG A 706 0.99 -42.62 35.67
CA ARG A 706 1.89 -43.19 34.66
C ARG A 706 1.15 -43.98 33.59
N ASP A 707 0.06 -44.66 33.96
CA ASP A 707 -0.74 -45.45 33.03
C ASP A 707 -1.43 -44.54 32.00
N ARG A 708 -2.04 -43.43 32.45
CA ARG A 708 -2.68 -42.49 31.53
C ARG A 708 -1.66 -41.77 30.64
N ALA A 709 -0.52 -41.35 31.20
CA ALA A 709 0.55 -40.75 30.41
C ALA A 709 1.06 -41.69 29.32
N SER A 710 1.31 -42.96 29.66
CA SER A 710 1.76 -43.97 28.69
C SER A 710 0.75 -44.19 27.58
N LYS A 711 -0.56 -44.28 27.90
CA LYS A 711 -1.63 -44.41 26.90
C LYS A 711 -1.70 -43.22 25.94
N MET A 712 -1.55 -41.99 26.45
CA MET A 712 -1.55 -40.80 25.59
C MET A 712 -0.31 -40.72 24.71
N LEU A 713 0.86 -41.11 25.24
CA LEU A 713 2.08 -41.21 24.46
C LEU A 713 1.95 -42.23 23.32
N GLU A 714 1.33 -43.39 23.58
CA GLU A 714 1.08 -44.41 22.54
C GLU A 714 0.24 -43.85 21.38
N ILE A 715 -0.80 -43.05 21.67
CA ILE A 715 -1.61 -42.37 20.65
C ILE A 715 -0.75 -41.39 19.85
N LEU A 716 0.04 -40.55 20.53
CA LEU A 716 0.92 -39.57 19.91
C LEU A 716 1.97 -40.24 18.99
N GLU A 717 2.58 -41.33 19.44
CA GLU A 717 3.58 -42.07 18.65
C GLU A 717 2.97 -42.77 17.44
N LYS A 718 1.76 -43.32 17.57
CA LYS A 718 1.11 -44.08 16.51
C LYS A 718 0.51 -43.19 15.43
N GLU A 719 -0.10 -42.08 15.82
CA GLU A 719 -0.89 -41.22 14.91
C GLU A 719 -0.14 -39.94 14.50
N PHE A 720 0.79 -39.45 15.32
CA PHE A 720 1.44 -38.14 15.16
C PHE A 720 2.97 -38.22 15.34
N SER A 721 3.61 -39.28 14.83
CA SER A 721 5.03 -39.58 15.08
C SER A 721 6.02 -38.46 14.69
N ALA A 722 5.71 -37.69 13.65
CA ALA A 722 6.54 -36.57 13.19
C ALA A 722 6.33 -35.26 13.97
N SER A 723 5.41 -35.24 14.93
CA SER A 723 5.07 -34.03 15.68
C SER A 723 6.11 -33.63 16.73
N LEU A 724 6.22 -32.33 16.95
CA LEU A 724 6.93 -31.76 18.09
C LEU A 724 6.30 -32.18 19.42
N PHE A 725 4.97 -32.24 19.53
CA PHE A 725 4.29 -32.67 20.75
C PHE A 725 4.63 -34.12 21.12
N THR A 726 4.71 -35.00 20.12
CA THR A 726 5.16 -36.38 20.31
C THR A 726 6.61 -36.44 20.79
N THR A 727 7.50 -35.67 20.17
CA THR A 727 8.92 -35.60 20.56
C THR A 727 9.08 -35.09 22.00
N ARG A 728 8.33 -34.05 22.38
CA ARG A 728 8.30 -33.49 23.75
C ARG A 728 7.78 -34.52 24.76
N ALA A 729 6.68 -35.19 24.45
CA ALA A 729 6.13 -36.24 25.32
C ALA A 729 7.11 -37.41 25.51
N GLN A 730 7.81 -37.82 24.45
CA GLN A 730 8.88 -38.84 24.53
C GLN A 730 10.04 -38.40 25.43
N ALA A 731 10.47 -37.14 25.32
CA ALA A 731 11.54 -36.60 26.16
C ALA A 731 11.11 -36.58 27.63
N GLU A 732 9.91 -36.08 27.93
CA GLU A 732 9.37 -36.05 29.30
C GLU A 732 9.20 -37.45 29.89
N MET A 733 8.72 -38.42 29.09
CA MET A 733 8.59 -39.80 29.55
C MET A 733 9.96 -40.46 29.79
N SER A 734 10.96 -40.13 28.97
CA SER A 734 12.34 -40.59 29.17
C SER A 734 12.93 -40.03 30.47
N LEU A 735 12.70 -38.74 30.76
CA LEU A 735 13.06 -38.14 32.06
C LEU A 735 12.36 -38.83 33.22
N TRP A 736 11.06 -39.10 33.10
CA TRP A 736 10.31 -39.80 34.15
C TRP A 736 10.82 -41.24 34.38
N ASN A 737 11.37 -41.87 33.35
CA ASN A 737 12.01 -43.18 33.43
C ASN A 737 13.48 -43.13 33.92
N GLY A 738 14.06 -41.93 34.08
CA GLY A 738 15.45 -41.74 34.49
C GLY A 738 16.47 -41.79 33.33
N ASP A 739 16.03 -41.93 32.09
CA ASP A 739 16.89 -41.95 30.90
C ASP A 739 17.16 -40.51 30.40
N THR A 740 18.07 -39.83 31.10
CA THR A 740 18.44 -38.44 30.81
C THR A 740 19.17 -38.28 29.49
N ALA A 741 19.91 -39.30 29.03
CA ALA A 741 20.62 -39.26 27.75
C ALA A 741 19.65 -39.26 26.56
N LYS A 742 18.64 -40.14 26.61
CA LYS A 742 17.60 -40.20 25.58
C LYS A 742 16.73 -38.95 25.57
N ALA A 743 16.35 -38.44 26.75
CA ALA A 743 15.62 -37.18 26.86
C ALA A 743 16.39 -36.01 26.24
N LEU A 744 17.68 -35.91 26.55
CA LEU A 744 18.55 -34.86 26.00
C LEU A 744 18.64 -34.93 24.48
N SER A 745 18.92 -36.12 23.93
CA SER A 745 18.99 -36.34 22.48
C SER A 745 17.70 -35.92 21.76
N LYS A 746 16.53 -36.21 22.35
CA LYS A 746 15.23 -35.82 21.78
C LYS A 746 15.02 -34.31 21.77
N LEU A 747 15.29 -33.63 22.89
CA LEU A 747 15.14 -32.17 23.01
C LEU A 747 16.16 -31.40 22.15
N GLU A 748 17.38 -31.92 22.02
CA GLU A 748 18.40 -31.37 21.11
C GLU A 748 18.02 -31.54 19.64
N GLY A 749 17.21 -32.55 19.30
CA GLY A 749 16.70 -32.75 17.93
C GLY A 749 15.63 -31.75 17.49
N ILE A 750 14.99 -31.03 18.42
CA ILE A 750 13.94 -30.05 18.10
C ILE A 750 14.57 -28.79 17.50
N LYS A 751 14.22 -28.43 16.25
CA LYS A 751 14.74 -27.22 15.60
C LYS A 751 14.07 -25.94 16.14
N ASP A 752 12.74 -25.93 16.12
CA ASP A 752 11.92 -24.78 16.54
C ASP A 752 11.54 -24.92 18.02
N ARG A 753 12.52 -24.68 18.90
CA ARG A 753 12.34 -24.80 20.36
C ARG A 753 11.57 -23.60 20.92
N ASP A 754 10.62 -23.88 21.80
CA ASP A 754 9.98 -22.86 22.64
C ASP A 754 10.70 -22.70 24.00
N GLU A 755 10.23 -21.77 24.81
CA GLU A 755 10.80 -21.45 26.12
C GLU A 755 10.80 -22.67 27.05
N SER A 756 9.77 -23.52 26.98
CA SER A 756 9.67 -24.74 27.80
C SER A 756 10.69 -25.79 27.38
N ASP A 757 10.95 -25.92 26.08
CA ASP A 757 12.01 -26.79 25.56
C ASP A 757 13.39 -26.33 26.06
N TRP A 758 13.66 -25.01 26.01
CA TRP A 758 14.91 -24.42 26.50
C TRP A 758 15.10 -24.60 28.01
N LEU A 759 14.04 -24.40 28.80
CA LEU A 759 14.07 -24.62 30.25
C LEU A 759 14.31 -26.10 30.58
N SER A 760 13.72 -27.02 29.83
CA SER A 760 13.94 -28.46 30.01
C SER A 760 15.38 -28.85 29.71
N LEU A 761 15.96 -28.36 28.62
CA LEU A 761 17.39 -28.55 28.31
C LEU A 761 18.29 -27.94 29.39
N ALA A 762 18.02 -26.70 29.80
CA ALA A 762 18.79 -26.00 30.82
C ALA A 762 18.81 -26.77 32.15
N SER A 763 17.65 -27.32 32.54
CA SER A 763 17.48 -28.16 33.74
C SER A 763 18.29 -29.45 33.66
N ILE A 764 18.25 -30.17 32.52
CA ILE A 764 19.06 -31.38 32.30
C ILE A 764 20.55 -31.05 32.36
N TYR A 765 20.99 -29.96 31.72
CA TYR A 765 22.38 -29.53 31.74
C TYR A 765 22.85 -29.10 33.13
N ALA A 766 21.96 -28.46 33.91
CA ALA A 766 22.23 -28.11 35.30
C ALA A 766 22.37 -29.34 36.18
N ALA A 767 21.50 -30.33 35.99
CA ALA A 767 21.62 -31.62 36.62
C ALA A 767 22.88 -32.42 36.19
N LYS A 768 23.55 -32.05 35.09
CA LYS A 768 24.84 -32.62 34.69
C LYS A 768 26.06 -31.78 35.11
N GLY A 769 25.85 -30.57 35.65
CA GLY A 769 26.93 -29.64 36.02
C GLY A 769 27.57 -28.91 34.82
N ASN A 770 26.94 -28.92 33.64
CA ASN A 770 27.48 -28.23 32.47
C ASN A 770 27.07 -26.75 32.47
N LYS A 771 27.89 -25.90 33.12
CA LYS A 771 27.64 -24.46 33.26
C LYS A 771 27.38 -23.76 31.92
N SER A 772 28.25 -23.98 30.94
CA SER A 772 28.19 -23.29 29.65
C SER A 772 26.88 -23.54 28.92
N LYS A 773 26.48 -24.81 28.79
CA LYS A 773 25.26 -25.17 28.06
C LYS A 773 23.99 -24.73 28.79
N THR A 774 23.97 -24.78 30.12
CA THR A 774 22.83 -24.24 30.88
C THR A 774 22.65 -22.75 30.67
N GLU A 775 23.72 -21.97 30.72
CA GLU A 775 23.66 -20.52 30.49
C GLU A 775 23.24 -20.18 29.05
N GLU A 776 23.69 -20.95 28.06
CA GLU A 776 23.27 -20.81 26.67
C GLU A 776 21.76 -21.05 26.51
N CYS A 777 21.24 -22.14 27.06
CA CYS A 777 19.79 -22.42 27.03
C CYS A 777 18.98 -21.33 27.74
N LEU A 778 19.42 -20.84 28.91
CA LEU A 778 18.70 -19.82 29.66
C LEU A 778 18.68 -18.45 28.95
N LYS A 779 19.66 -18.13 28.11
CA LYS A 779 19.65 -16.89 27.28
C LYS A 779 18.56 -16.89 26.22
N MET A 780 18.11 -18.07 25.79
CA MET A 780 17.06 -18.22 24.78
C MET A 780 15.65 -18.05 25.36
N VAL A 781 15.52 -18.03 26.69
CA VAL A 781 14.24 -17.83 27.38
C VAL A 781 14.03 -16.34 27.60
N THR A 782 12.85 -15.83 27.25
CA THR A 782 12.47 -14.43 27.48
C THR A 782 12.37 -14.14 28.99
N ASP A 783 12.79 -12.94 29.41
CA ASP A 783 12.80 -12.51 30.82
C ASP A 783 11.38 -12.13 31.30
N GLU A 784 10.45 -13.08 31.17
CA GLU A 784 9.08 -12.95 31.64
C GLU A 784 8.97 -13.39 33.09
N LYS A 785 8.16 -12.65 33.87
CA LYS A 785 7.88 -12.95 35.28
C LYS A 785 7.36 -14.38 35.49
N ALA A 786 6.74 -14.98 34.47
CA ALA A 786 6.21 -16.33 34.50
C ALA A 786 7.30 -17.40 34.68
N TRP A 787 8.49 -17.22 34.07
CA TRP A 787 9.56 -18.23 34.07
C TRP A 787 10.63 -18.00 35.15
N GLN A 788 10.57 -16.87 35.85
CA GLN A 788 11.62 -16.49 36.80
C GLN A 788 11.84 -17.53 37.91
N LYS A 789 10.77 -18.21 38.34
CA LYS A 789 10.85 -19.24 39.38
C LYS A 789 11.62 -20.46 38.89
N GLU A 790 11.29 -20.95 37.70
CA GLU A 790 11.95 -22.07 37.04
C GLU A 790 13.42 -21.75 36.72
N ILE A 791 13.68 -20.55 36.18
CA ILE A 791 15.05 -20.07 35.91
C ILE A 791 15.87 -20.04 37.21
N ASN A 792 15.31 -19.51 38.30
CA ASN A 792 15.99 -19.47 39.59
C ASN A 792 16.25 -20.89 40.14
N ALA A 793 15.31 -21.82 39.99
CA ALA A 793 15.49 -23.21 40.40
C ALA A 793 16.62 -23.90 39.62
N ILE A 794 16.69 -23.71 38.30
CA ILE A 794 17.75 -24.25 37.44
C ILE A 794 19.11 -23.65 37.80
N LYS A 795 19.19 -22.33 37.98
CA LYS A 795 20.41 -21.65 38.43
C LYS A 795 20.85 -22.12 39.82
N ALA A 796 19.91 -22.34 40.73
CA ALA A 796 20.21 -22.86 42.05
C ALA A 796 20.76 -24.29 42.00
N GLN A 797 20.18 -25.15 41.15
CA GLN A 797 20.67 -26.50 40.93
C GLN A 797 22.10 -26.49 40.38
N MET A 798 22.39 -25.61 39.42
CA MET A 798 23.74 -25.44 38.88
C MET A 798 24.71 -24.95 39.96
N ALA A 799 24.35 -23.92 40.72
CA ALA A 799 25.18 -23.38 41.79
C ALA A 799 25.49 -24.45 42.85
N PHE A 800 24.48 -25.24 43.24
CA PHE A 800 24.65 -26.36 44.17
C PHE A 800 25.65 -27.40 43.63
N ARG A 801 25.58 -27.73 42.33
CA ARG A 801 26.49 -28.69 41.69
C ARG A 801 27.92 -28.21 41.55
N LEU A 802 28.13 -26.90 41.46
CA LEU A 802 29.45 -26.28 41.41
C LEU A 802 30.06 -26.03 42.81
N GLY A 803 29.34 -26.36 43.89
CA GLY A 803 29.78 -26.12 45.27
C GLY A 803 29.49 -24.71 45.79
N ASN A 804 28.79 -23.87 45.01
CA ASN A 804 28.41 -22.51 45.40
C ASN A 804 27.11 -22.53 46.23
N TYR A 805 27.18 -23.12 47.43
CA TYR A 805 25.98 -23.42 48.23
C TYR A 805 25.23 -22.20 48.75
N GLU A 806 25.92 -21.08 49.03
CA GLU A 806 25.27 -19.83 49.46
C GLU A 806 24.41 -19.22 48.34
N ASP A 807 24.94 -19.20 47.11
CA ASP A 807 24.20 -18.75 45.93
C ASP A 807 23.02 -19.66 45.63
N ALA A 808 23.22 -20.98 45.73
CA ALA A 808 22.14 -21.96 45.58
C ALA A 808 21.03 -21.72 46.60
N LEU A 809 21.38 -21.50 47.86
CA LEU A 809 20.43 -21.20 48.93
C LEU A 809 19.64 -19.90 48.68
N LYS A 810 20.34 -18.83 48.27
CA LYS A 810 19.73 -17.55 47.92
C LYS A 810 18.73 -17.70 46.78
N LEU A 811 19.12 -18.38 45.71
CA LEU A 811 18.27 -18.61 44.52
C LEU A 811 17.06 -19.49 44.86
N LEU A 812 17.24 -20.57 45.64
CA LEU A 812 16.14 -21.43 46.08
C LEU A 812 15.10 -20.63 46.88
N ARG A 813 15.51 -19.73 47.77
CA ARG A 813 14.58 -18.87 48.52
C ARG A 813 13.78 -17.94 47.61
N GLN A 814 14.40 -17.44 46.55
CA GLN A 814 13.75 -16.55 45.58
C GLN A 814 12.72 -17.27 44.70
N THR A 815 12.72 -18.60 44.64
CA THR A 815 11.66 -19.35 43.91
C THR A 815 10.29 -19.21 44.58
N GLY A 816 10.26 -19.03 45.90
CA GLY A 816 9.03 -19.06 46.70
C GLY A 816 8.32 -20.42 46.71
N ASP A 817 8.98 -21.50 46.29
CA ASP A 817 8.41 -22.84 46.26
C ASP A 817 8.32 -23.43 47.68
N THR A 818 7.10 -23.78 48.08
CA THR A 818 6.77 -24.31 49.42
C THR A 818 6.65 -25.84 49.46
N THR A 819 6.94 -26.54 48.36
CA THR A 819 6.92 -28.01 48.31
C THR A 819 7.93 -28.62 49.28
N PHE A 820 7.69 -29.88 49.67
CA PHE A 820 8.63 -30.65 50.49
C PHE A 820 10.03 -30.68 49.85
N THR A 821 10.11 -31.00 48.55
CA THR A 821 11.38 -31.09 47.81
C THR A 821 12.14 -29.78 47.81
N SER A 822 11.48 -28.64 47.57
CA SER A 822 12.13 -27.32 47.63
C SER A 822 12.66 -27.02 49.03
N ARG A 823 11.84 -27.21 50.07
CA ARG A 823 12.26 -26.98 51.46
C ARG A 823 13.40 -27.89 51.89
N TYR A 824 13.38 -29.15 51.47
CA TYR A 824 14.46 -30.10 51.69
C TYR A 824 15.74 -29.64 50.98
N ASN A 825 15.65 -29.21 49.72
CA ASN A 825 16.79 -28.68 48.96
C ASN A 825 17.35 -27.40 49.58
N ILE A 826 16.51 -26.51 50.12
CA ILE A 826 16.94 -25.32 50.88
C ILE A 826 17.72 -25.77 52.12
N ALA A 827 17.20 -26.73 52.90
CA ALA A 827 17.91 -27.24 54.06
C ALA A 827 19.23 -27.92 53.69
N LEU A 828 19.25 -28.68 52.59
CA LEU A 828 20.45 -29.34 52.09
C LEU A 828 21.50 -28.32 51.63
N ALA A 829 21.08 -27.26 50.92
CA ALA A 829 21.96 -26.15 50.54
C ALA A 829 22.49 -25.41 51.77
N ALA A 830 21.64 -25.13 52.76
CA ALA A 830 22.04 -24.51 54.03
C ALA A 830 23.06 -25.37 54.78
N PHE A 831 22.86 -26.69 54.85
CA PHE A 831 23.80 -27.61 55.48
C PHE A 831 25.18 -27.57 54.80
N ASN A 832 25.22 -27.66 53.46
CA ASN A 832 26.47 -27.63 52.71
C ASN A 832 27.14 -26.24 52.71
N ALA A 833 26.37 -25.17 52.88
CA ALA A 833 26.87 -23.81 53.13
C ALA A 833 27.38 -23.60 54.58
N GLY A 834 27.37 -24.63 55.43
CA GLY A 834 27.79 -24.53 56.84
C GLY A 834 26.77 -23.87 57.78
N GLN A 835 25.56 -23.57 57.30
CA GLN A 835 24.46 -22.98 58.08
C GLN A 835 23.66 -24.07 58.81
N PHE A 836 24.36 -24.84 59.66
CA PHE A 836 23.82 -26.08 60.26
C PHE A 836 22.56 -25.85 61.12
N GLN A 837 22.49 -24.76 61.88
CA GLN A 837 21.31 -24.47 62.72
C GLN A 837 20.08 -24.18 61.86
N GLU A 838 20.26 -23.52 60.71
CA GLU A 838 19.16 -23.26 59.80
C GLU A 838 18.68 -24.54 59.14
N ALA A 839 19.62 -25.36 58.64
CA ALA A 839 19.31 -26.67 58.07
C ALA A 839 18.52 -27.53 59.07
N LEU A 840 18.94 -27.56 60.34
CA LEU A 840 18.25 -28.29 61.39
C LEU A 840 16.82 -27.77 61.60
N ASN A 841 16.64 -26.45 61.76
CA ASN A 841 15.33 -25.85 61.97
C ASN A 841 14.33 -26.15 60.84
N ILE A 842 14.80 -26.15 59.59
CA ILE A 842 13.95 -26.45 58.42
C ILE A 842 13.55 -27.93 58.43
N VAL A 843 14.52 -28.82 58.62
CA VAL A 843 14.28 -30.27 58.53
C VAL A 843 13.44 -30.79 59.68
N GLU A 844 13.61 -30.27 60.90
CA GLU A 844 12.73 -30.62 62.04
C GLU A 844 11.25 -30.35 61.74
N ARG A 845 10.95 -29.25 61.05
CA ARG A 845 9.58 -28.96 60.61
C ARG A 845 9.12 -29.95 59.55
N LEU A 846 9.99 -30.32 58.61
CA LEU A 846 9.66 -31.28 57.55
C LEU A 846 9.38 -32.67 58.12
N ILE A 847 10.15 -33.12 59.12
CA ILE A 847 9.99 -34.44 59.76
C ILE A 847 8.56 -34.67 60.23
N THR A 848 7.91 -33.65 60.83
CA THR A 848 6.54 -33.76 61.33
C THR A 848 5.48 -34.05 60.26
N THR A 849 5.81 -33.81 58.99
CA THR A 849 4.91 -33.99 57.84
C THR A 849 5.38 -35.06 56.85
N SER A 850 6.57 -35.64 57.08
CA SER A 850 7.21 -36.60 56.16
C SER A 850 6.99 -38.06 56.58
N SER A 851 6.91 -38.98 55.62
CA SER A 851 6.78 -40.42 55.86
C SER A 851 7.69 -41.23 54.94
N GLY A 852 7.99 -42.49 55.31
CA GLY A 852 8.83 -43.38 54.50
C GLY A 852 10.24 -42.83 54.27
N GLN A 853 10.70 -42.85 53.00
CA GLN A 853 12.04 -42.46 52.60
C GLN A 853 12.32 -40.96 52.84
N ASP A 854 11.33 -40.09 52.61
CA ASP A 854 11.45 -38.64 52.83
C ASP A 854 11.77 -38.33 54.30
N ASN A 855 11.18 -39.09 55.22
CA ASN A 855 11.46 -38.99 56.65
C ASN A 855 12.86 -39.48 56.98
N ALA A 856 13.33 -40.57 56.36
CA ALA A 856 14.70 -41.03 56.51
C ALA A 856 15.73 -39.99 56.02
N ASP A 857 15.50 -39.37 54.88
CA ASP A 857 16.37 -38.34 54.32
C ASP A 857 16.40 -37.08 55.19
N CYS A 858 15.26 -36.71 55.79
CA CYS A 858 15.18 -35.66 56.79
C CYS A 858 15.92 -36.02 58.08
N CYS A 859 15.68 -37.21 58.64
CA CYS A 859 16.38 -37.67 59.85
C CYS A 859 17.90 -37.73 59.64
N ARG A 860 18.37 -38.10 58.44
CA ARG A 860 19.79 -38.10 58.09
C ARG A 860 20.36 -36.69 58.10
N LEU A 861 19.71 -35.75 57.43
CA LEU A 861 20.16 -34.37 57.34
C LEU A 861 20.10 -33.66 58.71
N ALA A 862 19.03 -33.88 59.48
CA ALA A 862 18.88 -33.35 60.84
C ALA A 862 19.93 -33.95 61.80
N GLY A 863 20.17 -35.27 61.73
CA GLY A 863 21.20 -35.94 62.49
C GLY A 863 22.59 -35.37 62.20
N ASN A 864 22.94 -35.20 60.92
CA ASN A 864 24.21 -34.62 60.50
C ASN A 864 24.35 -33.15 60.93
N ALA A 865 23.29 -32.34 60.80
CA ALA A 865 23.29 -30.94 61.23
C ALA A 865 23.47 -30.81 62.75
N ALA A 866 22.71 -31.59 63.53
CA ALA A 866 22.83 -31.64 64.98
C ALA A 866 24.22 -32.15 65.42
N PHE A 867 24.78 -33.12 64.70
CA PHE A 867 26.12 -33.64 64.96
C PHE A 867 27.20 -32.56 64.72
N ALA A 868 27.12 -31.83 63.60
CA ALA A 868 28.02 -30.70 63.30
C ALA A 868 27.93 -29.59 64.35
N LEU A 869 26.73 -29.34 64.90
CA LEU A 869 26.49 -28.39 66.00
C LEU A 869 26.88 -28.93 67.39
N LYS A 870 27.38 -30.17 67.49
CA LYS A 870 27.68 -30.86 68.77
C LYS A 870 26.45 -31.00 69.68
N GLN A 871 25.24 -31.02 69.11
CA GLN A 871 23.99 -31.27 69.83
C GLN A 871 23.75 -32.78 69.95
N TRP A 872 24.60 -33.46 70.72
CA TRP A 872 24.71 -34.93 70.75
C TRP A 872 23.38 -35.65 71.05
N LYS A 873 22.56 -35.10 71.95
CA LYS A 873 21.24 -35.65 72.29
C LYS A 873 20.29 -35.63 71.09
N ALA A 874 20.26 -34.52 70.34
CA ALA A 874 19.42 -34.39 69.15
C ALA A 874 19.95 -35.28 68.01
N ALA A 875 21.26 -35.26 67.77
CA ALA A 875 21.91 -36.11 66.76
C ALA A 875 21.63 -37.60 67.01
N ARG A 876 21.77 -38.07 68.26
CA ARG A 876 21.45 -39.44 68.65
C ARG A 876 19.98 -39.77 68.37
N THR A 877 19.04 -38.89 68.72
CA THR A 877 17.61 -39.08 68.46
C THR A 877 17.32 -39.27 66.97
N PHE A 878 17.85 -38.38 66.12
CA PHE A 878 17.61 -38.46 64.67
C PHE A 878 18.29 -39.66 64.02
N TYR A 879 19.52 -39.99 64.41
CA TYR A 879 20.17 -41.21 63.91
C TYR A 879 19.47 -42.48 64.42
N PHE A 880 18.88 -42.47 65.61
CA PHE A 880 18.11 -43.59 66.12
C PHE A 880 16.82 -43.77 65.31
N GLN A 881 16.11 -42.68 65.05
CA GLN A 881 14.95 -42.68 64.14
C GLN A 881 15.32 -43.18 62.75
N LEU A 882 16.45 -42.71 62.20
CA LEU A 882 16.98 -43.18 60.92
C LEU A 882 17.33 -44.68 60.94
N SER A 883 17.89 -45.18 62.04
CA SER A 883 18.26 -46.60 62.18
C SER A 883 17.06 -47.55 62.18
N ASN A 884 15.85 -47.05 62.46
CA ASN A 884 14.62 -47.84 62.32
C ASN A 884 14.21 -48.02 60.84
N VAL A 885 14.67 -47.14 59.95
CA VAL A 885 14.39 -47.18 58.52
C VAL A 885 15.55 -47.82 57.74
N ASP A 886 16.79 -47.45 58.09
CA ASP A 886 18.02 -47.93 57.46
C ASP A 886 18.89 -48.69 58.48
N ALA A 887 18.36 -49.81 58.96
CA ALA A 887 18.95 -50.59 60.04
C ALA A 887 20.30 -51.24 59.68
N ARG A 888 20.61 -51.38 58.38
CA ARG A 888 21.82 -52.03 57.86
C ARG A 888 22.88 -51.03 57.38
N SER A 889 22.74 -49.75 57.68
CA SER A 889 23.77 -48.76 57.33
C SER A 889 24.90 -48.72 58.37
N PRO A 890 26.13 -49.12 58.02
CA PRO A 890 27.27 -49.07 58.94
C PRO A 890 27.56 -47.63 59.39
N VAL A 891 27.32 -46.64 58.53
CA VAL A 891 27.50 -45.21 58.81
C VAL A 891 26.51 -44.71 59.86
N VAL A 892 25.25 -45.14 59.79
CA VAL A 892 24.23 -44.72 60.78
C VAL A 892 24.53 -45.34 62.15
N GLN A 893 24.90 -46.62 62.20
CA GLN A 893 25.31 -47.28 63.44
C GLN A 893 26.57 -46.63 64.02
N TYR A 894 27.54 -46.26 63.18
CA TYR A 894 28.72 -45.55 63.61
C TYR A 894 28.41 -44.16 64.19
N ASN A 895 27.57 -43.37 63.50
CA ASN A 895 27.18 -42.04 63.96
C ASN A 895 26.38 -42.10 65.28
N LEU A 896 25.55 -43.13 65.48
CA LEU A 896 24.91 -43.43 66.76
C LEU A 896 25.94 -43.72 67.86
N ALA A 897 26.94 -44.55 67.55
CA ALA A 897 28.00 -44.88 68.48
C ALA A 897 28.77 -43.65 68.95
N VAL A 898 29.14 -42.76 68.02
CA VAL A 898 29.85 -41.52 68.32
C VAL A 898 28.98 -40.55 69.10
N ALA A 899 27.69 -40.41 68.76
CA ALA A 899 26.77 -39.55 69.51
C ALA A 899 26.56 -40.05 70.95
N SER A 900 26.37 -41.35 71.16
CA SER A 900 26.25 -41.96 72.49
C SER A 900 27.55 -41.88 73.30
N TYR A 901 28.71 -42.02 72.66
CA TYR A 901 30.01 -41.84 73.32
C TYR A 901 30.17 -40.42 73.89
N ASN A 902 29.80 -39.40 73.11
CA ASN A 902 29.87 -38.00 73.53
C ASN A 902 28.84 -37.63 74.61
N LEU A 903 27.76 -38.42 74.75
CA LEU A 903 26.80 -38.32 75.86
C LEU A 903 27.25 -39.07 77.12
N GLY A 904 28.36 -39.82 77.06
CA GLY A 904 28.85 -40.65 78.17
C GLY A 904 28.15 -42.01 78.30
N GLU A 905 27.34 -42.41 77.32
CA GLU A 905 26.55 -43.64 77.33
C GLU A 905 27.34 -44.80 76.74
N MET A 906 28.36 -45.24 77.47
CA MET A 906 29.40 -46.13 76.93
C MET A 906 28.88 -47.49 76.46
N LYS A 907 27.89 -48.08 77.16
CA LYS A 907 27.26 -49.35 76.77
C LYS A 907 26.57 -49.28 75.41
N ASP A 908 25.81 -48.21 75.18
CA ASP A 908 25.13 -47.99 73.91
C ASP A 908 26.13 -47.62 72.81
N ALA A 909 27.14 -46.80 73.14
CA ALA A 909 28.22 -46.47 72.22
C ALA A 909 28.97 -47.71 71.71
N TRP A 910 29.35 -48.63 72.61
CA TRP A 910 30.00 -49.88 72.24
C TRP A 910 29.10 -50.78 71.39
N LYS A 911 27.84 -50.94 71.79
CA LYS A 911 26.85 -51.74 71.07
C LYS A 911 26.66 -51.27 69.63
N TYR A 912 26.50 -49.96 69.42
CA TYR A 912 26.33 -49.40 68.08
C TYR A 912 27.63 -49.47 67.27
N TYR A 913 28.79 -49.23 67.90
CA TYR A 913 30.10 -49.33 67.26
C TYR A 913 30.39 -50.75 66.76
N GLN A 914 30.12 -51.77 67.59
CA GLN A 914 30.29 -53.16 67.22
C GLN A 914 29.40 -53.54 66.04
N ARG A 915 28.14 -53.11 66.04
CA ARG A 915 27.23 -53.32 64.90
C ARG A 915 27.72 -52.66 63.62
N ALA A 916 28.27 -51.45 63.71
CA ALA A 916 28.87 -50.76 62.56
C ALA A 916 30.05 -51.57 61.99
N ARG A 917 30.91 -52.12 62.85
CA ARG A 917 32.07 -52.94 62.46
C ARG A 917 31.71 -54.31 61.90
N GLU A 918 30.66 -54.93 62.42
CA GLU A 918 30.14 -56.19 61.88
C GLU A 918 29.62 -56.00 60.44
N MET A 919 29.11 -54.81 60.12
CA MET A 919 28.65 -54.46 58.78
C MET A 919 29.81 -54.02 57.87
N ASP A 920 30.76 -53.25 58.39
CA ASP A 920 31.94 -52.77 57.67
C ASP A 920 33.19 -52.85 58.56
N GLY A 921 34.03 -53.86 58.28
CA GLY A 921 35.24 -54.13 59.06
C GLY A 921 36.33 -53.06 58.95
N SER A 922 36.21 -52.10 58.03
CA SER A 922 37.13 -50.96 57.91
C SER A 922 36.88 -49.88 58.97
N ILE A 923 35.70 -49.90 59.61
CA ILE A 923 35.34 -48.92 60.62
C ILE A 923 36.18 -49.12 61.88
N TYR A 924 36.89 -48.06 62.26
CA TYR A 924 37.75 -48.04 63.43
C TYR A 924 37.59 -46.73 64.23
N ASN A 925 37.36 -46.84 65.52
CA ASN A 925 37.32 -45.72 66.46
C ASN A 925 38.05 -46.11 67.74
N LYS A 926 39.32 -45.68 67.81
CA LYS A 926 40.25 -45.96 68.91
C LYS A 926 39.71 -45.50 70.28
N ASP A 927 38.93 -44.43 70.33
CA ASP A 927 38.44 -43.86 71.59
C ASP A 927 37.30 -44.69 72.19
N ILE A 928 36.39 -45.19 71.35
CA ILE A 928 35.33 -46.10 71.79
C ILE A 928 35.94 -47.44 72.25
N GLU A 929 36.96 -47.95 71.54
CA GLU A 929 37.68 -49.17 71.94
C GLU A 929 38.46 -49.01 73.25
N ASN A 930 39.19 -47.91 73.40
CA ASN A 930 39.96 -47.62 74.61
C ASN A 930 39.05 -47.36 75.81
N ARG A 931 37.93 -46.64 75.63
CA ARG A 931 37.02 -46.34 76.74
C ARG A 931 36.18 -47.55 77.16
N HIS A 932 35.85 -48.45 76.23
CA HIS A 932 35.18 -49.72 76.57
C HIS A 932 36.12 -50.66 77.33
N SER A 933 37.38 -50.77 76.88
CA SER A 933 38.41 -51.49 77.62
C SER A 933 38.75 -50.86 78.99
N GLN A 934 38.44 -49.57 79.17
CA GLN A 934 38.52 -48.82 80.43
C GLN A 934 37.23 -48.77 81.27
N GLU A 935 36.15 -49.53 80.99
CA GLU A 935 35.04 -49.71 81.95
C GLU A 935 35.48 -50.40 83.28
N ASN A 936 36.79 -50.55 83.49
CA ASN A 936 37.44 -50.86 84.76
C ASN A 936 38.23 -49.69 85.43
N ARG A 937 38.14 -48.43 84.98
CA ARG A 937 38.54 -47.23 85.78
C ARG A 937 38.20 -45.87 85.13
N GLN A 938 37.92 -44.90 86.01
CA GLN A 938 37.36 -43.57 85.76
C GLN A 938 38.26 -42.58 84.98
N ALA A 939 37.59 -41.59 84.40
CA ALA A 939 38.04 -40.63 83.41
C ALA A 939 39.05 -39.56 83.89
N ASP A 940 39.86 -39.07 82.94
CA ASP A 940 40.31 -37.69 82.87
C ASP A 940 40.26 -37.18 81.42
N SER A 941 39.91 -35.91 81.26
CA SER A 941 39.68 -35.25 79.97
C SER A 941 40.96 -34.83 79.26
N VAL A 942 41.05 -35.27 78.00
CA VAL A 942 41.63 -34.62 76.79
C VAL A 942 43.11 -34.20 76.80
N LEU A 943 43.91 -34.95 76.03
CA LEU A 943 44.81 -34.37 75.03
C LEU A 943 44.68 -35.15 73.70
N VAL A 944 44.81 -34.40 72.61
CA VAL A 944 44.47 -34.71 71.21
C VAL A 944 45.08 -36.00 70.66
N LEU A 945 44.23 -36.73 69.94
CA LEU A 945 44.51 -37.92 69.13
C LEU A 945 45.74 -37.79 68.21
N ASP A 946 46.63 -38.77 68.31
CA ASP A 946 47.78 -39.00 67.42
C ASP A 946 47.38 -39.84 66.19
N SER A 947 46.46 -39.35 65.34
CA SER A 947 46.12 -39.98 64.06
C SER A 947 46.68 -39.21 62.86
N THR A 948 47.19 -39.94 61.88
CA THR A 948 47.71 -39.39 60.61
C THR A 948 46.64 -38.66 59.82
N ASP A 949 45.36 -39.05 59.92
CA ASP A 949 44.23 -38.37 59.27
C ASP A 949 43.91 -37.01 59.90
N ILE A 950 44.06 -36.87 61.23
CA ILE A 950 43.86 -35.57 61.90
C ILE A 950 44.99 -34.61 61.53
N TRP A 951 46.23 -35.11 61.48
CA TRP A 951 47.33 -34.33 60.94
C TRP A 951 47.07 -33.98 59.48
N TYR A 952 46.62 -34.91 58.63
CA TYR A 952 46.34 -34.63 57.23
C TYR A 952 45.29 -33.53 57.06
N ASN A 953 44.17 -33.64 57.76
CA ASN A 953 43.12 -32.61 57.73
C ASN A 953 43.64 -31.25 58.23
N LYS A 954 44.48 -31.23 59.28
CA LYS A 954 45.10 -29.99 59.76
C LYS A 954 46.11 -29.41 58.77
N ALA A 955 46.87 -30.26 58.08
CA ALA A 955 47.81 -29.86 57.04
C ALA A 955 47.08 -29.24 55.84
N VAL A 956 45.95 -29.82 55.42
CA VAL A 956 45.08 -29.27 54.37
C VAL A 956 44.51 -27.91 54.79
N GLU A 957 44.04 -27.78 56.04
CA GLU A 957 43.56 -26.50 56.59
C GLU A 957 44.66 -25.42 56.60
N LEU A 958 45.88 -25.78 57.00
CA LEU A 958 47.04 -24.88 56.99
C LEU A 958 47.44 -24.48 55.56
N GLN A 959 47.36 -25.41 54.61
CA GLN A 959 47.64 -25.13 53.20
C GLN A 959 46.60 -24.17 52.61
N ASN A 960 45.31 -24.41 52.89
CA ASN A 960 44.21 -23.56 52.40
C ASN A 960 44.21 -22.16 53.06
N SER A 961 44.74 -22.03 54.28
CA SER A 961 44.88 -20.73 54.97
C SER A 961 46.17 -19.98 54.59
N GLY A 962 46.97 -20.49 53.65
CA GLY A 962 48.19 -19.85 53.16
C GLY A 962 49.44 -20.10 54.00
N ALA A 963 49.34 -20.87 55.09
CA ALA A 963 50.46 -21.27 55.95
C ALA A 963 51.21 -22.49 55.36
N ALA A 964 51.73 -22.35 54.14
CA ALA A 964 52.30 -23.46 53.38
C ALA A 964 53.51 -24.12 54.05
N GLY A 965 54.30 -23.38 54.85
CA GLY A 965 55.46 -23.92 55.59
C GLY A 965 55.06 -24.88 56.71
N ASP A 966 54.01 -24.53 57.46
CA ASP A 966 53.51 -25.38 58.55
C ASP A 966 52.78 -26.61 58.00
N ALA A 967 52.05 -26.45 56.90
CA ALA A 967 51.41 -27.55 56.19
C ALA A 967 52.45 -28.57 55.68
N GLU A 968 53.54 -28.10 55.08
CA GLU A 968 54.66 -28.93 54.61
C GLU A 968 55.29 -29.75 55.75
N ALA A 969 55.63 -29.09 56.86
CA ALA A 969 56.20 -29.76 58.03
C ALA A 969 55.27 -30.87 58.56
N LEU A 970 53.95 -30.62 58.51
CA LEU A 970 52.96 -31.59 58.93
C LEU A 970 52.82 -32.75 57.92
N TYR A 971 52.84 -32.49 56.61
CA TYR A 971 52.85 -33.54 55.58
C TYR A 971 54.09 -34.41 55.65
N GLN A 972 55.27 -33.83 55.83
CA GLN A 972 56.51 -34.58 56.05
C GLN A 972 56.43 -35.43 57.32
N LYS A 973 55.82 -34.91 58.40
CA LYS A 973 55.58 -35.67 59.64
C LYS A 973 54.60 -36.83 59.43
N ILE A 974 53.55 -36.63 58.65
CA ILE A 974 52.59 -37.69 58.27
C ILE A 974 53.30 -38.77 57.47
N ILE A 975 54.05 -38.39 56.42
CA ILE A 975 54.79 -39.32 55.56
C ILE A 975 55.85 -40.10 56.36
N LYS A 976 56.51 -39.47 57.33
CA LYS A 976 57.48 -40.15 58.19
C LYS A 976 56.82 -41.21 59.08
N LYS A 977 55.59 -40.96 59.53
CA LYS A 977 54.81 -41.87 60.37
C LYS A 977 54.11 -42.97 59.56
N ASP A 978 53.57 -42.62 58.40
CA ASP A 978 52.94 -43.51 57.44
C ASP A 978 53.43 -43.19 56.01
N PRO A 979 54.50 -43.87 55.55
CA PRO A 979 55.03 -43.67 54.21
C PRO A 979 54.07 -44.08 53.09
N SER A 980 52.98 -44.80 53.40
CA SER A 980 51.98 -45.25 52.43
C SER A 980 50.84 -44.24 52.22
N TYR A 981 50.82 -43.15 53.00
CA TYR A 981 49.79 -42.12 52.97
C TYR A 981 49.88 -41.25 51.70
N ASN A 982 49.30 -41.76 50.61
CA ASN A 982 49.39 -41.20 49.25
C ASN A 982 48.92 -39.74 49.13
N LEU A 983 47.85 -39.35 49.84
CA LEU A 983 47.29 -38.00 49.77
C LEU A 983 48.27 -36.94 50.33
N ALA A 984 49.06 -37.29 51.34
CA ALA A 984 50.08 -36.40 51.90
C ALA A 984 51.23 -36.19 50.89
N TRP A 985 51.64 -37.24 50.17
CA TRP A 985 52.60 -37.14 49.08
C TRP A 985 52.08 -36.26 47.92
N ASN A 986 50.81 -36.41 47.53
CA ASN A 986 50.20 -35.58 46.47
C ASN A 986 50.16 -34.10 46.87
N ASN A 987 49.71 -33.78 48.07
CA ASN A 987 49.59 -32.38 48.51
C ASN A 987 50.96 -31.75 48.79
N LEU A 988 51.94 -32.53 49.26
CA LEU A 988 53.32 -32.08 49.36
C LEU A 988 53.90 -31.72 47.98
N GLY A 989 53.57 -32.52 46.95
CA GLY A 989 53.90 -32.20 45.56
C GLY A 989 53.31 -30.87 45.09
N ALA A 990 52.05 -30.59 45.45
CA ALA A 990 51.39 -29.32 45.13
C ALA A 990 52.06 -28.13 45.83
N ILE A 991 52.47 -28.29 47.10
CA ILE A 991 53.22 -27.25 47.81
C ILE A 991 54.55 -26.95 47.11
N TYR A 992 55.34 -27.98 46.77
CA TYR A 992 56.60 -27.76 46.06
C TYR A 992 56.40 -27.13 44.67
N GLY A 993 55.39 -27.58 43.92
CA GLY A 993 55.05 -27.03 42.60
C GLY A 993 54.70 -25.54 42.68
N SER A 994 53.85 -25.16 43.64
CA SER A 994 53.47 -23.75 43.85
C SER A 994 54.64 -22.84 44.27
N ARG A 995 55.72 -23.40 44.85
CA ARG A 995 56.94 -22.67 45.20
C ARG A 995 58.00 -22.69 44.09
N GLY A 996 57.73 -23.35 42.96
CA GLY A 996 58.67 -23.53 41.87
C GLY A 996 59.77 -24.56 42.13
N ASP A 997 59.65 -25.39 43.17
CA ASP A 997 60.55 -26.51 43.43
C ASP A 997 60.09 -27.74 42.63
N ILE A 998 60.34 -27.68 41.33
CA ILE A 998 59.82 -28.64 40.35
C ILE A 998 60.32 -30.07 40.62
N ASP A 999 61.59 -30.21 41.00
CA ASP A 999 62.21 -31.52 41.24
C ASP A 999 61.56 -32.27 42.41
N ASN A 1000 61.25 -31.55 43.50
CA ASN A 1000 60.59 -32.17 44.65
C ASN A 1000 59.09 -32.35 44.42
N ALA A 1001 58.46 -31.50 43.62
CA ALA A 1001 57.07 -31.65 43.20
C ALA A 1001 56.87 -32.94 42.40
N GLU A 1002 57.67 -33.14 41.34
CA GLU A 1002 57.62 -34.33 40.49
C GLU A 1002 57.85 -35.61 41.30
N LYS A 1003 58.90 -35.64 42.14
CA LYS A 1003 59.18 -36.79 43.02
C LYS A 1003 58.02 -37.11 43.95
N SER A 1004 57.38 -36.09 44.52
CA SER A 1004 56.28 -36.27 45.47
C SER A 1004 55.02 -36.80 44.78
N TYR A 1005 54.68 -36.28 43.60
CA TYR A 1005 53.57 -36.82 42.79
C TYR A 1005 53.83 -38.24 42.31
N MET A 1006 55.05 -38.53 41.83
CA MET A 1006 55.42 -39.90 41.44
C MET A 1006 55.35 -40.87 42.63
N LYS A 1007 55.77 -40.44 43.82
CA LYS A 1007 55.63 -41.23 45.06
C LYS A 1007 54.17 -41.45 45.42
N ALA A 1008 53.30 -40.44 45.28
CA ALA A 1008 51.87 -40.59 45.50
C ALA A 1008 51.26 -41.64 44.54
N ILE A 1009 51.60 -41.58 43.25
CA ILE A 1009 51.16 -42.55 42.23
C ILE A 1009 51.70 -43.96 42.53
N GLU A 1010 52.96 -44.08 42.94
CA GLU A 1010 53.58 -45.37 43.32
C GLU A 1010 52.82 -46.03 44.47
N LYS A 1011 52.34 -45.24 45.43
CA LYS A 1011 51.56 -45.77 46.56
C LYS A 1011 50.12 -46.08 46.19
N ARG A 1012 49.51 -45.28 45.30
CA ARG A 1012 48.12 -45.46 44.90
C ARG A 1012 47.88 -44.93 43.48
N HIS A 1013 47.71 -45.85 42.52
CA HIS A 1013 47.61 -45.53 41.09
C HIS A 1013 46.16 -45.32 40.59
N ASP A 1014 45.14 -45.58 41.42
CA ASP A 1014 43.70 -45.45 41.11
C ASP A 1014 43.12 -44.06 41.48
N ILE A 1015 43.97 -43.05 41.70
CA ILE A 1015 43.54 -41.68 42.02
C ILE A 1015 43.84 -40.77 40.81
N PRO A 1016 42.83 -40.41 40.00
CA PRO A 1016 42.99 -39.57 38.82
C PRO A 1016 43.58 -38.18 39.10
N GLU A 1017 43.25 -37.58 40.24
CA GLU A 1017 43.67 -36.24 40.64
C GLU A 1017 45.20 -36.13 40.75
N THR A 1018 45.86 -37.21 41.17
CA THR A 1018 47.33 -37.24 41.30
C THR A 1018 48.00 -37.22 39.92
N TYR A 1019 47.43 -37.92 38.93
CA TYR A 1019 47.87 -37.84 37.54
C TYR A 1019 47.57 -36.46 36.95
N ALA A 1020 46.40 -35.89 37.22
CA ALA A 1020 46.02 -34.57 36.74
C ALA A 1020 46.99 -33.49 37.23
N ASN A 1021 47.40 -33.53 38.50
CA ASN A 1021 48.38 -32.59 39.05
C ASN A 1021 49.76 -32.73 38.38
N LEU A 1022 50.24 -33.96 38.18
CA LEU A 1022 51.52 -34.22 37.50
C LEU A 1022 51.48 -33.82 36.01
N ILE A 1023 50.37 -34.10 35.32
CA ILE A 1023 50.16 -33.68 33.93
C ILE A 1023 50.15 -32.15 33.83
N THR A 1024 49.48 -31.48 34.76
CA THR A 1024 49.43 -30.01 34.82
C THR A 1024 50.83 -29.44 35.01
N LEU A 1025 51.63 -30.00 35.92
CA LEU A 1025 53.03 -29.62 36.11
C LEU A 1025 53.83 -29.74 34.80
N TYR A 1026 53.71 -30.83 34.04
CA TYR A 1026 54.40 -30.97 32.76
C TYR A 1026 53.85 -30.05 31.65
N ILE A 1027 52.57 -29.69 31.67
CA ILE A 1027 52.01 -28.68 30.75
C ILE A 1027 52.62 -27.31 31.04
N GLU A 1028 52.77 -26.95 32.32
CA GLU A 1028 53.39 -25.69 32.75
C GLU A 1028 54.89 -25.64 32.40
N LEU A 1029 55.58 -26.78 32.46
CA LEU A 1029 56.98 -26.92 32.02
C LEU A 1029 57.15 -27.01 30.50
N GLU A 1030 56.06 -26.91 29.73
CA GLU A 1030 56.03 -27.12 28.26
C GLU A 1030 56.54 -28.50 27.80
N GLU A 1031 56.60 -29.48 28.72
CA GLU A 1031 57.00 -30.86 28.45
C GLU A 1031 55.80 -31.71 28.00
N PHE A 1032 55.17 -31.30 26.90
CA PHE A 1032 53.92 -31.90 26.38
C PHE A 1032 54.03 -33.41 26.08
N GLY A 1033 55.24 -33.89 25.78
CA GLY A 1033 55.52 -35.32 25.61
C GLY A 1033 55.31 -36.12 26.90
N LYS A 1034 55.87 -35.64 28.02
CA LYS A 1034 55.68 -36.26 29.34
C LYS A 1034 54.24 -36.11 29.82
N ALA A 1035 53.61 -34.97 29.57
CA ALA A 1035 52.20 -34.75 29.87
C ALA A 1035 51.29 -35.81 29.19
N ARG A 1036 51.50 -36.08 27.89
CA ARG A 1036 50.76 -37.13 27.17
C ARG A 1036 51.06 -38.53 27.67
N GLN A 1037 52.32 -38.84 27.98
CA GLN A 1037 52.69 -40.16 28.53
C GLN A 1037 51.99 -40.43 29.85
N TRP A 1038 51.98 -39.45 30.77
CA TRP A 1038 51.29 -39.58 32.05
C TRP A 1038 49.77 -39.54 31.92
N LEU A 1039 49.22 -38.85 30.92
CA LEU A 1039 47.80 -38.93 30.57
C LEU A 1039 47.40 -40.34 30.12
N ILE A 1040 48.16 -40.93 29.20
CA ILE A 1040 47.91 -42.31 28.74
C ILE A 1040 48.03 -43.29 29.90
N LYS A 1041 49.07 -43.14 30.73
CA LYS A 1041 49.28 -44.00 31.90
C LYS A 1041 48.16 -43.83 32.93
N GLY A 1042 47.73 -42.59 33.18
CA GLY A 1042 46.62 -42.26 34.08
C GLY A 1042 45.30 -42.85 33.61
N LEU A 1043 44.97 -42.72 32.32
CA LEU A 1043 43.79 -43.33 31.71
C LEU A 1043 43.89 -44.87 31.67
N GLY A 1044 45.08 -45.43 31.50
CA GLY A 1044 45.31 -46.88 31.59
C GLY A 1044 44.98 -47.44 32.98
N HIS A 1045 45.25 -46.68 34.05
CA HIS A 1045 44.87 -47.05 35.42
C HIS A 1045 43.45 -46.61 35.79
N ASN A 1046 42.89 -45.61 35.11
CA ASN A 1046 41.59 -44.99 35.41
C ASN A 1046 40.78 -44.78 34.12
N PRO A 1047 40.31 -45.85 33.45
CA PRO A 1047 39.77 -45.78 32.08
C PRO A 1047 38.45 -45.02 31.95
N GLU A 1048 37.71 -44.83 33.03
CA GLU A 1048 36.44 -44.09 33.05
C GLU A 1048 36.60 -42.65 33.58
N SER A 1049 37.84 -42.17 33.77
CA SER A 1049 38.07 -40.84 34.34
C SER A 1049 37.84 -39.71 33.33
N GLU A 1050 36.67 -39.07 33.43
CA GLU A 1050 36.35 -37.85 32.66
C GLU A 1050 37.33 -36.71 32.94
N LEU A 1051 37.85 -36.61 34.18
CA LEU A 1051 38.86 -35.62 34.57
C LEU A 1051 40.13 -35.74 33.72
N LEU A 1052 40.62 -36.96 33.51
CA LEU A 1052 41.81 -37.21 32.71
C LEU A 1052 41.53 -37.08 31.21
N GLU A 1053 40.40 -37.58 30.70
CA GLU A 1053 40.01 -37.39 29.29
C GLU A 1053 40.03 -35.90 28.88
N GLY A 1054 39.57 -35.01 29.77
CA GLY A 1054 39.59 -33.55 29.54
C GLY A 1054 40.98 -32.92 29.37
N PHE A 1055 42.08 -33.62 29.70
CA PHE A 1055 43.43 -33.13 29.45
C PHE A 1055 43.92 -33.36 28.02
N ARG A 1056 43.26 -34.19 27.20
CA ARG A 1056 43.63 -34.37 25.78
C ARG A 1056 43.58 -33.05 25.02
N ASP A 1057 42.46 -32.34 25.16
CA ASP A 1057 42.25 -31.06 24.50
C ASP A 1057 43.10 -29.96 25.12
N LYS A 1058 43.23 -29.91 26.45
CA LYS A 1058 44.08 -28.91 27.14
C LYS A 1058 45.56 -28.99 26.73
N ILE A 1059 46.12 -30.20 26.59
CA ILE A 1059 47.50 -30.36 26.11
C ILE A 1059 47.63 -29.86 24.68
N ALA A 1060 46.68 -30.21 23.79
CA ALA A 1060 46.70 -29.81 22.39
C ALA A 1060 46.56 -28.29 22.22
N GLU A 1061 45.62 -27.66 22.94
CA GLU A 1061 45.41 -26.22 22.95
C GLU A 1061 46.66 -25.47 23.43
N ARG A 1062 47.25 -25.88 24.56
CA ARG A 1062 48.42 -25.19 25.11
C ARG A 1062 49.66 -25.36 24.23
N GLU A 1063 49.87 -26.55 23.66
CA GLU A 1063 50.96 -26.79 22.70
C GLU A 1063 50.80 -25.94 21.44
N GLN A 1064 49.57 -25.76 20.95
CA GLN A 1064 49.29 -24.91 19.80
C GLN A 1064 49.56 -23.42 20.09
N VAL A 1065 49.18 -22.95 21.28
CA VAL A 1065 49.49 -21.57 21.74
C VAL A 1065 51.00 -21.36 21.83
N VAL A 1066 51.75 -22.29 22.42
CA VAL A 1066 53.21 -22.20 22.51
C VAL A 1066 53.88 -22.27 21.12
N LYS A 1067 53.38 -23.11 20.20
CA LYS A 1067 53.84 -23.12 18.81
C LYS A 1067 53.55 -21.79 18.09
N GLN A 1068 52.41 -21.16 18.35
CA GLN A 1068 52.08 -19.86 17.77
C GLN A 1068 52.94 -18.73 18.36
N GLN A 1069 53.26 -18.78 19.65
CA GLN A 1069 54.17 -17.83 20.30
C GLN A 1069 55.62 -17.98 19.81
N LYS A 1070 56.14 -19.20 19.70
CA LYS A 1070 57.48 -19.49 19.14
C LYS A 1070 57.60 -19.23 17.63
N ASN A 1071 56.49 -19.14 16.91
CA ASN A 1071 56.47 -18.73 15.50
C ASN A 1071 56.29 -17.21 15.33
N ALA A 1072 55.92 -16.48 16.40
CA ALA A 1072 55.73 -15.04 16.41
C ALA A 1072 56.93 -14.29 17.04
N GLU A 1073 57.70 -14.96 17.89
CA GLU A 1073 59.10 -14.63 18.27
C GLU A 1073 60.07 -15.07 17.17
#